data_AF-A0A0H3PAZ7-F1
#
_entry.id   AF-A0A0H3PAZ7-F1
#
_cell.length_a   1.000
_cell.length_b   1.000
_cell.length_c   1.000
_cell.angle_alpha   90.00
_cell.angle_beta   90.00
_cell.angle_gamma   90.00
#
_symmetry.space_group_name_H-M   'P 1'
#
loop_
_entity.id
_entity.type
_entity.pdbx_description
1 polymer ?
#
loop_
_entity_poly.entity_id
_entity_poly.type
_entity_poly.pdbx_seq_one_letter_code
_entity_poly.pdbx_strand_id
1 'polypeptide(L)'
;QNQQAKGGKLMITGDKVTLKTGAVIDLSGKEGGETYLGGDERGEGKNGIQLAKKTTLEKGSTINVSGKEKGGRAIVWGDIALINGNINAQGSDIAETGGFVETSGHYLSIDDNVIVKTKEWLLDPENVSIEAPSDTRSDTEIDSEFPTGLGTESSPRKNNATKTILTNATISNFLKNAKVMNITATQKLTVNSSIDLQGGNLTLHTQRGGIEINADITSSGDNDNSKLNIHSGSWVDIHKNITLGEGYLNITAGDSVAFEGDTKHKGRPVSEAVIEAQGLITSGKGKGFRFNNVTLNGTGAGLRFTNQKKSGDSWWINGIENKFDGNLNISGNVNVSIDASGGRWNTRLGKNTYWNVSILNVSPHSNFSLSIDTSGRSAGQARQANGKGLNGMIFNNDNTFNVKKGSTVNFKIKTSILTPHKDSNYASFNGNISVRGGGSVNFNLDASSNDYATSGVIIKSQNFNVSEGSTLNLQAAGSTETAFSIKNNLTLNATGGNILLRQIEGTDSRVNNGVVAEKNITFKGGNITFGSQKATTKIKGNVTIEQNTNATLRGAYYGGSKKTLDITGDVTNNGNLITEGSIININGNLTVSKGANLQAVTNYTFNVASSFNNNGISNISIARGGAKFKDINNTSSLNITTNSDATYGTAIEGNITNS
;
A
#
# COMPACT_ATOMS: atom_id res chain seq x y z
N GLN A 1 -23.01 -22.16 50.10
CA GLN A 1 -22.43 -21.31 49.04
C GLN A 1 -21.16 -20.65 49.56
N ASN A 2 -20.08 -20.65 48.78
CA ASN A 2 -18.82 -20.03 49.18
C ASN A 2 -18.89 -18.51 48.96
N GLN A 3 -19.48 -17.80 49.92
CA GLN A 3 -19.72 -16.35 49.88
C GLN A 3 -18.43 -15.53 50.13
N GLN A 4 -17.27 -16.17 50.21
CA GLN A 4 -15.99 -15.57 50.58
C GLN A 4 -15.02 -15.39 49.39
N ALA A 5 -15.38 -15.89 48.21
CA ALA A 5 -14.55 -15.86 47.01
C ALA A 5 -15.39 -15.63 45.73
N LYS A 6 -14.74 -15.64 44.56
CA LYS A 6 -15.41 -15.59 43.26
C LYS A 6 -16.33 -16.81 43.07
N GLY A 7 -17.52 -16.59 42.53
CA GLY A 7 -18.46 -17.65 42.15
C GLY A 7 -17.85 -18.63 41.13
N GLY A 8 -18.43 -19.83 41.05
CA GLY A 8 -17.94 -20.89 40.15
C GLY A 8 -18.14 -20.60 38.66
N LYS A 9 -17.65 -21.51 37.81
CA LYS A 9 -17.88 -21.49 36.36
C LYS A 9 -18.85 -22.59 35.95
N LEU A 10 -19.85 -22.26 35.15
CA LEU A 10 -20.78 -23.21 34.54
C LEU A 10 -20.74 -23.10 33.01
N MET A 11 -20.83 -24.24 32.33
CA MET A 11 -20.95 -24.28 30.88
C MET A 11 -21.99 -25.34 30.53
N ILE A 12 -23.03 -24.95 29.80
CA ILE A 12 -24.07 -25.86 29.29
C ILE A 12 -24.14 -25.67 27.78
N THR A 13 -23.76 -26.71 27.04
CA THR A 13 -23.75 -26.72 25.58
C THR A 13 -24.47 -27.96 25.06
N GLY A 14 -24.90 -27.90 23.80
CA GLY A 14 -25.66 -28.95 23.13
C GLY A 14 -26.32 -28.39 21.88
N ASP A 15 -26.95 -29.24 21.06
CA ASP A 15 -27.65 -28.78 19.84
C ASP A 15 -28.83 -27.85 20.19
N LYS A 16 -29.47 -28.07 21.35
CA LYS A 16 -30.50 -27.22 21.94
C LYS A 16 -30.26 -27.07 23.44
N VAL A 17 -30.29 -25.84 23.94
CA VAL A 17 -30.16 -25.53 25.37
C VAL A 17 -31.43 -24.82 25.83
N THR A 18 -32.03 -25.27 26.93
CA THR A 18 -33.23 -24.65 27.47
C THR A 18 -33.15 -24.55 28.98
N LEU A 19 -33.18 -23.32 29.49
CA LEU A 19 -33.36 -23.05 30.92
C LEU A 19 -34.86 -22.86 31.17
N LYS A 20 -35.48 -23.87 31.80
CA LYS A 20 -36.93 -23.93 31.96
C LYS A 20 -37.49 -22.91 32.94
N THR A 21 -38.78 -22.61 32.83
CA THR A 21 -39.51 -21.79 33.82
C THR A 21 -39.24 -22.28 35.25
N GLY A 22 -38.87 -21.36 36.15
CA GLY A 22 -38.53 -21.66 37.54
C GLY A 22 -37.11 -22.19 37.78
N ALA A 23 -36.34 -22.50 36.73
CA ALA A 23 -34.96 -22.95 36.88
C ALA A 23 -34.03 -21.79 37.26
N VAL A 24 -33.08 -22.07 38.17
CA VAL A 24 -32.11 -21.09 38.67
C VAL A 24 -30.69 -21.63 38.48
N ILE A 25 -29.87 -20.87 37.76
CA ILE A 25 -28.41 -21.02 37.78
C ILE A 25 -27.90 -20.00 38.78
N ASP A 26 -27.33 -20.44 39.91
CA ASP A 26 -26.77 -19.55 40.93
C ASP A 26 -25.26 -19.74 41.07
N LEU A 27 -24.53 -18.77 40.55
CA LEU A 27 -23.07 -18.63 40.61
C LEU A 27 -22.70 -17.34 41.36
N SER A 28 -23.54 -16.88 42.29
CA SER A 28 -23.25 -15.70 43.09
C SER A 28 -22.09 -15.91 44.07
N GLY A 29 -21.42 -14.82 44.46
CA GLY A 29 -20.26 -14.86 45.36
C GLY A 29 -19.84 -13.49 45.89
N LYS A 30 -18.61 -13.40 46.39
CA LYS A 30 -17.98 -12.10 46.73
C LYS A 30 -17.72 -11.30 45.44
N GLU A 31 -17.13 -11.97 44.46
CA GLU A 31 -17.25 -11.64 43.04
C GLU A 31 -18.18 -12.67 42.38
N GLY A 32 -19.00 -12.24 41.42
CA GLY A 32 -19.87 -13.15 40.67
C GLY A 32 -19.09 -14.15 39.82
N GLY A 33 -19.65 -15.35 39.64
CA GLY A 33 -19.10 -16.42 38.80
C GLY A 33 -19.31 -16.19 37.31
N GLU A 34 -19.08 -17.23 36.51
CA GLU A 34 -19.16 -17.14 35.04
C GLU A 34 -20.04 -18.26 34.46
N THR A 35 -20.99 -17.94 33.58
CA THR A 35 -21.78 -18.94 32.85
C THR A 35 -21.72 -18.77 31.34
N TYR A 36 -21.72 -19.90 30.63
CA TYR A 36 -21.80 -20.01 29.17
C TYR A 36 -22.93 -20.96 28.81
N LEU A 37 -23.97 -20.45 28.15
CA LEU A 37 -25.17 -21.19 27.80
C LEU A 37 -25.34 -21.20 26.28
N GLY A 38 -25.27 -22.38 25.69
CA GLY A 38 -25.46 -22.61 24.26
C GLY A 38 -24.32 -22.12 23.37
N GLY A 39 -23.29 -21.47 23.91
CA GLY A 39 -22.09 -21.10 23.17
C GLY A 39 -21.20 -20.14 23.96
N ASP A 40 -20.19 -19.63 23.29
CA ASP A 40 -19.30 -18.58 23.77
C ASP A 40 -19.68 -17.20 23.21
N GLU A 41 -18.84 -16.20 23.48
CA GLU A 41 -19.11 -14.83 23.07
C GLU A 41 -19.36 -14.77 21.58
N ARG A 42 -20.53 -14.27 21.21
CA ARG A 42 -20.94 -14.01 19.84
C ARG A 42 -20.78 -15.27 18.96
N GLY A 43 -20.85 -16.47 19.55
CA GLY A 43 -20.77 -17.76 18.88
C GLY A 43 -19.50 -18.04 18.07
N GLU A 44 -18.30 -17.86 18.62
CA GLU A 44 -17.05 -18.20 17.89
C GLU A 44 -16.72 -19.68 17.86
N GLY A 45 -17.22 -20.45 18.82
CA GLY A 45 -16.78 -21.84 18.98
C GLY A 45 -15.34 -21.94 19.48
N LYS A 46 -14.83 -20.94 20.23
CA LYS A 46 -13.45 -20.98 20.77
C LYS A 46 -13.24 -22.23 21.60
N ASN A 47 -12.04 -22.79 21.48
CA ASN A 47 -11.63 -24.02 22.19
C ASN A 47 -12.55 -25.23 21.90
N GLY A 48 -13.26 -25.23 20.77
CA GLY A 48 -14.15 -26.32 20.38
C GLY A 48 -15.46 -26.37 21.17
N ILE A 49 -15.89 -25.26 21.79
CA ILE A 49 -17.20 -25.18 22.43
C ILE A 49 -18.31 -25.39 21.39
N GLN A 50 -19.25 -26.28 21.68
CA GLN A 50 -20.38 -26.53 20.81
C GLN A 50 -21.35 -25.34 20.83
N LEU A 51 -21.70 -24.84 19.64
CA LEU A 51 -22.71 -23.79 19.45
C LEU A 51 -24.09 -24.44 19.28
N ALA A 52 -25.06 -23.95 20.05
CA ALA A 52 -26.43 -24.44 20.02
C ALA A 52 -27.18 -23.84 18.85
N LYS A 53 -27.95 -24.68 18.13
CA LYS A 53 -28.91 -24.20 17.12
C LYS A 53 -30.06 -23.43 17.74
N LYS A 54 -30.38 -23.72 19.00
CA LYS A 54 -31.40 -23.00 19.74
C LYS A 54 -31.06 -22.92 21.22
N THR A 55 -31.06 -21.71 21.76
CA THR A 55 -30.96 -21.46 23.19
C THR A 55 -32.19 -20.72 23.65
N THR A 56 -32.81 -21.19 24.73
CA THR A 56 -34.03 -20.58 25.28
C THR A 56 -33.90 -20.41 26.78
N LEU A 57 -34.04 -19.18 27.25
CA LEU A 57 -34.30 -18.89 28.66
C LEU A 57 -35.81 -18.67 28.79
N GLU A 58 -36.54 -19.62 29.34
CA GLU A 58 -38.00 -19.49 29.45
C GLU A 58 -38.40 -18.43 30.48
N LYS A 59 -39.63 -17.92 30.36
CA LYS A 59 -40.20 -16.95 31.31
C LYS A 59 -40.14 -17.50 32.73
N GLY A 60 -39.64 -16.70 33.66
CA GLY A 60 -39.47 -17.09 35.06
C GLY A 60 -38.23 -17.94 35.35
N SER A 61 -37.36 -18.21 34.36
CA SER A 61 -36.01 -18.71 34.63
C SER A 61 -35.07 -17.60 35.11
N THR A 62 -33.99 -17.95 35.84
CA THR A 62 -33.02 -16.98 36.35
C THR A 62 -31.58 -17.46 36.22
N ILE A 63 -30.71 -16.60 35.70
CA ILE A 63 -29.25 -16.72 35.81
C ILE A 63 -28.78 -15.69 36.83
N ASN A 64 -28.16 -16.14 37.91
CA ASN A 64 -27.59 -15.28 38.94
C ASN A 64 -26.07 -15.42 38.99
N VAL A 65 -25.39 -14.43 38.44
CA VAL A 65 -23.93 -14.24 38.51
C VAL A 65 -23.60 -12.96 39.28
N SER A 66 -24.43 -12.53 40.23
CA SER A 66 -24.15 -11.33 41.03
C SER A 66 -23.00 -11.54 42.02
N GLY A 67 -22.26 -10.48 42.32
CA GLY A 67 -21.30 -10.47 43.42
C GLY A 67 -21.58 -9.36 44.42
N LYS A 68 -21.24 -9.59 45.70
CA LYS A 68 -21.37 -8.56 46.74
C LYS A 68 -20.49 -7.34 46.49
N GLU A 69 -19.31 -7.55 45.88
CA GLU A 69 -18.38 -6.49 45.51
C GLU A 69 -18.41 -6.24 44.01
N LYS A 70 -18.27 -7.31 43.19
CA LYS A 70 -18.21 -7.19 41.73
C LYS A 70 -19.08 -8.24 41.04
N GLY A 71 -19.91 -7.81 40.10
CA GLY A 71 -20.72 -8.69 39.27
C GLY A 71 -19.89 -9.63 38.39
N GLY A 72 -20.45 -10.80 38.13
CA GLY A 72 -19.84 -11.86 37.33
C GLY A 72 -20.16 -11.74 35.86
N ARG A 73 -20.25 -12.87 35.17
CA ARG A 73 -20.36 -12.93 33.72
C ARG A 73 -21.38 -13.95 33.24
N ALA A 74 -22.28 -13.56 32.34
CA ALA A 74 -23.23 -14.48 31.72
C ALA A 74 -23.24 -14.33 30.20
N ILE A 75 -22.95 -15.42 29.49
CA ILE A 75 -23.00 -15.50 28.02
C ILE A 75 -24.07 -16.48 27.62
N VAL A 76 -24.98 -16.01 26.76
CA VAL A 76 -26.07 -16.80 26.20
C VAL A 76 -26.00 -16.67 24.69
N TRP A 77 -25.73 -17.78 24.00
CA TRP A 77 -25.66 -17.85 22.55
C TRP A 77 -26.57 -18.96 22.03
N GLY A 78 -27.17 -18.74 20.87
CA GLY A 78 -27.67 -19.81 20.01
C GLY A 78 -28.01 -19.27 18.62
N ASP A 79 -28.04 -20.13 17.60
CA ASP A 79 -28.47 -19.68 16.26
C ASP A 79 -29.84 -19.02 16.33
N ILE A 80 -30.74 -19.61 17.14
CA ILE A 80 -31.97 -18.98 17.61
C ILE A 80 -31.85 -18.79 19.13
N ALA A 81 -31.68 -17.55 19.59
CA ALA A 81 -31.63 -17.17 21.00
C ALA A 81 -32.96 -16.53 21.42
N LEU A 82 -33.72 -17.23 22.26
CA LEU A 82 -34.99 -16.75 22.84
C LEU A 82 -34.77 -16.43 24.32
N ILE A 83 -34.71 -15.14 24.66
CA ILE A 83 -34.42 -14.66 26.00
C ILE A 83 -35.72 -14.17 26.62
N ASN A 84 -36.33 -15.00 27.46
CA ASN A 84 -37.55 -14.67 28.21
C ASN A 84 -37.34 -14.74 29.73
N GLY A 85 -36.15 -15.16 30.18
CA GLY A 85 -35.75 -15.29 31.58
C GLY A 85 -34.87 -14.13 32.08
N ASN A 86 -34.69 -14.04 33.40
CA ASN A 86 -33.95 -12.96 34.05
C ASN A 86 -32.45 -13.26 34.17
N ILE A 87 -31.61 -12.22 34.11
CA ILE A 87 -30.16 -12.33 34.29
C ILE A 87 -29.69 -11.28 35.31
N ASN A 88 -29.14 -11.73 36.43
CA ASN A 88 -28.61 -10.87 37.48
C ASN A 88 -27.08 -10.95 37.53
N ALA A 89 -26.40 -9.88 37.16
CA ALA A 89 -24.96 -9.70 37.22
C ALA A 89 -24.60 -8.45 38.05
N GLN A 90 -25.36 -8.12 39.09
CA GLN A 90 -25.08 -6.95 39.94
C GLN A 90 -23.76 -7.09 40.72
N GLY A 91 -23.07 -5.96 40.89
CA GLY A 91 -22.02 -5.76 41.89
C GLY A 91 -22.54 -4.93 43.06
N SER A 92 -21.64 -4.42 43.91
CA SER A 92 -21.99 -3.46 44.97
C SER A 92 -22.65 -2.18 44.42
N ASP A 93 -22.21 -1.75 43.24
CA ASP A 93 -22.79 -0.67 42.45
C ASP A 93 -22.92 -1.15 40.99
N ILE A 94 -24.08 -0.98 40.37
CA ILE A 94 -24.34 -1.53 39.05
C ILE A 94 -23.51 -0.85 37.94
N ALA A 95 -23.17 0.43 38.07
CA ALA A 95 -22.44 1.19 37.06
C ALA A 95 -20.92 1.03 37.22
N GLU A 96 -20.42 0.96 38.45
CA GLU A 96 -18.99 0.84 38.72
C GLU A 96 -18.53 -0.62 38.72
N THR A 97 -19.24 -1.47 39.47
CA THR A 97 -18.80 -2.84 39.78
C THR A 97 -19.75 -3.93 39.27
N GLY A 98 -20.81 -3.57 38.53
CA GLY A 98 -21.66 -4.53 37.84
C GLY A 98 -20.89 -5.40 36.84
N GLY A 99 -21.46 -6.56 36.55
CA GLY A 99 -20.88 -7.60 35.70
C GLY A 99 -21.10 -7.36 34.21
N PHE A 100 -20.85 -8.41 33.42
CA PHE A 100 -21.03 -8.40 31.97
C PHE A 100 -22.05 -9.46 31.57
N VAL A 101 -23.02 -9.07 30.74
CA VAL A 101 -24.00 -9.97 30.14
C VAL A 101 -23.93 -9.84 28.63
N GLU A 102 -23.92 -10.98 27.93
CA GLU A 102 -24.12 -11.03 26.50
C GLU A 102 -25.24 -12.01 26.19
N THR A 103 -26.21 -11.56 25.40
CA THR A 103 -27.23 -12.43 24.81
C THR A 103 -27.24 -12.16 23.32
N SER A 104 -26.90 -13.16 22.52
CA SER A 104 -26.65 -12.99 21.10
C SER A 104 -26.99 -14.26 20.32
N GLY A 105 -27.17 -14.12 19.01
CA GLY A 105 -27.54 -15.21 18.11
C GLY A 105 -27.71 -14.73 16.68
N HIS A 106 -27.79 -15.65 15.71
CA HIS A 106 -28.18 -15.30 14.34
C HIS A 106 -29.59 -14.66 14.34
N TYR A 107 -30.47 -15.19 15.18
CA TYR A 107 -31.79 -14.64 15.49
C TYR A 107 -31.94 -14.48 17.01
N LEU A 108 -31.94 -13.24 17.49
CA LEU A 108 -32.13 -12.91 18.90
C LEU A 108 -33.52 -12.30 19.12
N SER A 109 -34.28 -12.89 20.04
CA SER A 109 -35.55 -12.37 20.54
C SER A 109 -35.47 -12.20 22.05
N ILE A 110 -35.92 -11.06 22.55
CA ILE A 110 -35.96 -10.72 23.98
C ILE A 110 -37.39 -10.32 24.32
N ASP A 111 -38.00 -11.00 25.29
CA ASP A 111 -39.35 -10.67 25.77
C ASP A 111 -39.36 -9.39 26.62
N ASP A 112 -40.44 -8.62 26.53
CA ASP A 112 -40.59 -7.33 27.24
C ASP A 112 -40.47 -7.42 28.77
N ASN A 113 -40.68 -8.61 29.34
CA ASN A 113 -40.62 -8.84 30.79
C ASN A 113 -39.23 -9.27 31.30
N VAL A 114 -38.22 -9.33 30.42
CA VAL A 114 -36.86 -9.72 30.79
C VAL A 114 -36.20 -8.61 31.62
N ILE A 115 -35.69 -8.99 32.79
CA ILE A 115 -34.88 -8.11 33.64
C ILE A 115 -33.42 -8.58 33.57
N VAL A 116 -32.57 -7.75 32.96
CA VAL A 116 -31.11 -7.90 33.00
C VAL A 116 -30.50 -6.82 33.89
N LYS A 117 -29.85 -7.23 34.98
CA LYS A 117 -29.20 -6.32 35.93
C LYS A 117 -27.68 -6.44 35.81
N THR A 118 -27.05 -5.56 35.06
CA THR A 118 -25.63 -5.65 34.70
C THR A 118 -25.04 -4.27 34.47
N LYS A 119 -23.70 -4.15 34.49
CA LYS A 119 -23.01 -2.91 34.09
C LYS A 119 -23.03 -2.76 32.56
N GLU A 120 -22.80 -3.86 31.87
CA GLU A 120 -22.74 -3.92 30.42
C GLU A 120 -23.59 -5.08 29.93
N TRP A 121 -24.48 -4.80 28.97
CA TRP A 121 -25.30 -5.79 28.27
C TRP A 121 -25.07 -5.65 26.77
N LEU A 122 -24.50 -6.68 26.15
CA LEU A 122 -24.24 -6.71 24.72
C LEU A 122 -25.37 -7.45 23.97
N LEU A 123 -26.00 -6.73 23.03
CA LEU A 123 -27.07 -7.18 22.15
C LEU A 123 -26.70 -6.78 20.72
N ASP A 124 -26.33 -7.73 19.85
CA ASP A 124 -25.96 -7.39 18.48
C ASP A 124 -26.60 -8.36 17.46
N PRO A 125 -27.14 -7.85 16.34
CA PRO A 125 -27.54 -8.68 15.22
C PRO A 125 -26.29 -9.20 14.51
N GLU A 126 -26.33 -10.47 14.12
CA GLU A 126 -25.16 -11.08 13.50
C GLU A 126 -24.84 -10.49 12.12
N ASN A 127 -25.86 -10.24 11.29
CA ASN A 127 -25.73 -9.55 10.00
C ASN A 127 -26.74 -8.42 9.85
N VAL A 128 -26.32 -7.33 9.22
CA VAL A 128 -27.18 -6.18 8.88
C VAL A 128 -27.08 -5.88 7.38
N SER A 129 -28.22 -5.64 6.74
CA SER A 129 -28.33 -5.19 5.36
C SER A 129 -29.08 -3.87 5.29
N ILE A 130 -28.61 -2.94 4.47
CA ILE A 130 -29.28 -1.67 4.19
C ILE A 130 -29.85 -1.77 2.78
N GLU A 131 -31.18 -1.76 2.70
CA GLU A 131 -31.94 -2.00 1.48
C GLU A 131 -32.80 -0.79 1.10
N ALA A 132 -33.30 -0.79 -0.13
CA ALA A 132 -34.33 0.14 -0.56
C ALA A 132 -35.65 -0.14 0.17
N PRO A 133 -36.56 0.86 0.28
CA PRO A 133 -37.90 0.60 0.79
C PRO A 133 -38.62 -0.46 -0.05
N SER A 134 -39.44 -1.28 0.61
CA SER A 134 -40.31 -2.27 -0.03
C SER A 134 -41.68 -2.23 0.62
N ASP A 135 -42.74 -2.32 -0.19
CA ASP A 135 -44.13 -2.33 0.28
C ASP A 135 -44.45 -3.49 1.23
N THR A 136 -43.64 -4.56 1.19
CA THR A 136 -43.80 -5.73 2.05
C THR A 136 -43.24 -5.55 3.47
N ARG A 137 -42.59 -4.42 3.74
CA ARG A 137 -41.90 -4.14 4.99
C ARG A 137 -42.65 -3.09 5.81
N SER A 138 -43.12 -3.49 6.98
CA SER A 138 -43.70 -2.59 7.98
C SER A 138 -42.64 -1.98 8.92
N ASP A 139 -43.04 -0.99 9.71
CA ASP A 139 -42.26 -0.38 10.80
C ASP A 139 -40.92 0.26 10.38
N THR A 140 -40.90 1.02 9.29
CA THR A 140 -39.69 1.73 8.81
C THR A 140 -39.45 3.08 9.50
N GLU A 141 -40.22 3.40 10.55
CA GLU A 141 -40.07 4.63 11.32
C GLU A 141 -38.70 4.69 12.05
N ILE A 142 -38.19 5.90 12.26
CA ILE A 142 -36.88 6.13 12.87
C ILE A 142 -36.75 5.47 14.24
N ASP A 143 -37.78 5.53 15.09
CA ASP A 143 -37.74 4.95 16.43
C ASP A 143 -37.91 3.41 16.42
N SER A 144 -38.41 2.84 15.32
CA SER A 144 -38.48 1.37 15.16
C SER A 144 -37.16 0.79 14.64
N GLU A 145 -36.57 1.43 13.64
CA GLU A 145 -35.28 1.01 13.08
C GLU A 145 -34.10 1.42 13.96
N PHE A 146 -34.21 2.54 14.69
CA PHE A 146 -33.14 3.12 15.49
C PHE A 146 -33.65 3.59 16.88
N PRO A 147 -34.07 2.67 17.77
CA PRO A 147 -34.82 2.98 18.99
C PRO A 147 -34.04 3.71 20.08
N THR A 148 -32.70 3.78 19.98
CA THR A 148 -31.86 4.33 21.04
C THR A 148 -30.97 5.45 20.53
N GLY A 149 -30.63 6.39 21.43
CA GLY A 149 -29.79 7.55 21.15
C GLY A 149 -30.58 8.81 20.78
N LEU A 150 -29.91 9.97 20.84
CA LEU A 150 -30.51 11.28 20.52
C LEU A 150 -30.08 11.85 19.17
N GLY A 151 -29.14 11.20 18.48
CA GLY A 151 -28.58 11.68 17.22
C GLY A 151 -27.50 12.75 17.36
N THR A 152 -26.89 12.88 18.54
CA THR A 152 -25.77 13.78 18.81
C THR A 152 -24.45 12.99 18.81
N GLU A 153 -23.30 13.66 18.74
CA GLU A 153 -22.00 12.98 18.82
C GLU A 153 -21.83 12.16 20.12
N SER A 154 -22.34 12.68 21.25
CA SER A 154 -22.33 12.00 22.55
C SER A 154 -23.40 10.93 22.72
N SER A 155 -24.44 10.94 21.88
CA SER A 155 -25.54 9.97 21.92
C SER A 155 -26.04 9.67 20.49
N PRO A 156 -25.24 8.96 19.66
CA PRO A 156 -25.64 8.63 18.30
C PRO A 156 -26.89 7.74 18.27
N ARG A 157 -27.73 7.88 17.24
CA ARG A 157 -28.80 6.90 17.00
C ARG A 157 -28.19 5.53 16.66
N LYS A 158 -28.74 4.45 17.23
CA LYS A 158 -28.25 3.07 16.98
C LYS A 158 -29.36 2.18 16.45
N ASN A 159 -29.00 1.27 15.54
CA ASN A 159 -29.96 0.34 14.96
C ASN A 159 -30.57 -0.58 16.03
N ASN A 160 -31.81 -0.99 15.77
CA ASN A 160 -32.53 -1.96 16.57
C ASN A 160 -31.80 -3.31 16.49
N ALA A 161 -31.46 -3.88 17.66
CA ALA A 161 -30.71 -5.12 17.73
C ALA A 161 -31.45 -6.33 17.14
N THR A 162 -32.78 -6.25 16.98
CA THR A 162 -33.60 -7.32 16.38
C THR A 162 -33.78 -7.17 14.87
N LYS A 163 -33.40 -6.04 14.27
CA LYS A 163 -33.57 -5.79 12.83
C LYS A 163 -32.27 -6.05 12.07
N THR A 164 -32.33 -7.05 11.19
CA THR A 164 -31.23 -7.43 10.28
C THR A 164 -31.32 -6.71 8.93
N ILE A 165 -32.42 -6.01 8.65
CA ILE A 165 -32.61 -5.20 7.45
C ILE A 165 -33.02 -3.78 7.90
N LEU A 166 -32.31 -2.76 7.41
CA LEU A 166 -32.53 -1.34 7.64
C LEU A 166 -32.88 -0.65 6.31
N THR A 167 -33.51 0.51 6.35
CA THR A 167 -33.92 1.20 5.12
C THR A 167 -33.01 2.40 4.85
N ASN A 168 -32.44 2.49 3.66
CA ASN A 168 -31.63 3.65 3.26
C ASN A 168 -32.39 4.99 3.39
N ALA A 169 -33.69 5.00 3.06
CA ALA A 169 -34.52 6.20 3.14
C ALA A 169 -34.66 6.71 4.58
N THR A 170 -34.81 5.82 5.56
CA THR A 170 -34.89 6.18 6.99
C THR A 170 -33.56 6.77 7.46
N ILE A 171 -32.44 6.17 7.04
CA ILE A 171 -31.09 6.67 7.33
C ILE A 171 -30.90 8.08 6.74
N SER A 172 -31.13 8.26 5.44
CA SER A 172 -30.94 9.55 4.76
C SER A 172 -31.85 10.65 5.28
N ASN A 173 -33.12 10.34 5.56
CA ASN A 173 -34.04 11.33 6.13
C ASN A 173 -33.62 11.79 7.52
N PHE A 174 -33.03 10.90 8.32
CA PHE A 174 -32.54 11.26 9.65
C PHE A 174 -31.32 12.19 9.59
N LEU A 175 -30.41 11.96 8.64
CA LEU A 175 -29.15 12.70 8.55
C LEU A 175 -29.30 14.16 8.05
N LYS A 176 -30.47 14.54 7.48
CA LYS A 176 -30.83 15.90 7.01
C LYS A 176 -30.50 17.06 7.95
N ASN A 177 -30.58 16.83 9.26
CA ASN A 177 -30.39 17.88 10.28
C ASN A 177 -29.11 17.66 11.09
N ALA A 178 -28.00 17.40 10.38
CA ALA A 178 -26.64 17.17 10.91
C ALA A 178 -26.60 16.13 12.05
N LYS A 179 -27.40 15.05 11.95
CA LYS A 179 -27.51 14.03 12.99
C LYS A 179 -26.41 12.97 12.87
N VAL A 180 -26.13 12.31 13.99
CA VAL A 180 -25.11 11.25 14.11
C VAL A 180 -25.79 9.88 14.28
N MET A 181 -25.42 8.91 13.43
CA MET A 181 -25.98 7.56 13.44
C MET A 181 -24.87 6.50 13.40
N ASN A 182 -25.04 5.44 14.20
CA ASN A 182 -24.16 4.27 14.24
C ASN A 182 -24.96 3.01 13.90
N ILE A 183 -24.49 2.27 12.91
CA ILE A 183 -25.06 0.99 12.50
C ILE A 183 -24.06 -0.10 12.82
N THR A 184 -24.45 -1.04 13.69
CA THR A 184 -23.58 -2.12 14.18
C THR A 184 -24.09 -3.49 13.73
N ALA A 185 -23.15 -4.38 13.43
CA ALA A 185 -23.37 -5.81 13.26
C ALA A 185 -22.22 -6.61 13.88
N THR A 186 -22.43 -7.86 14.25
CA THR A 186 -21.33 -8.71 14.73
C THR A 186 -20.43 -9.17 13.58
N GLN A 187 -21.03 -9.69 12.50
CA GLN A 187 -20.34 -10.33 11.39
C GLN A 187 -20.37 -9.48 10.13
N LYS A 188 -21.47 -9.44 9.36
CA LYS A 188 -21.49 -8.72 8.07
C LYS A 188 -22.40 -7.51 8.11
N LEU A 189 -21.94 -6.39 7.54
CA LEU A 189 -22.78 -5.25 7.19
C LEU A 189 -22.72 -5.04 5.68
N THR A 190 -23.88 -5.02 5.01
CA THR A 190 -23.97 -4.81 3.55
C THR A 190 -24.82 -3.59 3.23
N VAL A 191 -24.31 -2.70 2.37
CA VAL A 191 -25.05 -1.53 1.85
C VAL A 191 -25.48 -1.83 0.41
N ASN A 192 -26.74 -2.21 0.20
CA ASN A 192 -27.28 -2.60 -1.11
C ASN A 192 -28.09 -1.50 -1.79
N SER A 193 -28.45 -0.44 -1.06
CA SER A 193 -29.14 0.73 -1.61
C SER A 193 -28.46 2.03 -1.23
N SER A 194 -28.50 3.02 -2.14
CA SER A 194 -27.72 4.25 -2.01
C SER A 194 -28.13 5.06 -0.77
N ILE A 195 -27.15 5.63 -0.09
CA ILE A 195 -27.34 6.46 1.11
C ILE A 195 -26.85 7.87 0.80
N ASP A 196 -27.71 8.85 1.02
CA ASP A 196 -27.31 10.26 1.09
C ASP A 196 -27.15 10.69 2.56
N LEU A 197 -25.96 11.18 2.91
CA LEU A 197 -25.63 11.68 4.24
C LEU A 197 -26.18 13.07 4.50
N GLN A 198 -26.48 13.87 3.48
CA GLN A 198 -27.10 15.20 3.62
C GLN A 198 -26.40 16.12 4.65
N GLY A 199 -25.06 16.12 4.71
CA GLY A 199 -24.31 16.90 5.72
C GLY A 199 -24.08 16.18 7.06
N GLY A 200 -24.67 15.01 7.28
CA GLY A 200 -24.65 14.26 8.54
C GLY A 200 -23.49 13.28 8.70
N ASN A 201 -23.48 12.59 9.85
CA ASN A 201 -22.40 11.68 10.25
C ASN A 201 -22.91 10.24 10.40
N LEU A 202 -22.36 9.33 9.59
CA LEU A 202 -22.71 7.91 9.61
C LEU A 202 -21.50 7.06 10.00
N THR A 203 -21.70 6.18 10.97
CA THR A 203 -20.74 5.13 11.33
C THR A 203 -21.30 3.76 10.96
N LEU A 204 -20.55 3.00 10.18
CA LEU A 204 -20.80 1.58 9.90
C LEU A 204 -19.78 0.75 10.67
N HIS A 205 -20.23 -0.17 11.51
CA HIS A 205 -19.35 -0.94 12.38
C HIS A 205 -19.66 -2.45 12.34
N THR A 206 -18.62 -3.26 12.13
CA THR A 206 -18.65 -4.70 12.38
C THR A 206 -17.63 -5.07 13.43
N GLN A 207 -18.01 -5.95 14.37
CA GLN A 207 -17.12 -6.37 15.45
C GLN A 207 -16.04 -7.35 14.97
N ARG A 208 -16.40 -8.28 14.07
CA ARG A 208 -15.52 -9.38 13.65
C ARG A 208 -15.47 -9.62 12.15
N GLY A 209 -16.60 -9.54 11.45
CA GLY A 209 -16.64 -9.78 10.01
C GLY A 209 -16.42 -8.51 9.19
N GLY A 210 -16.87 -8.54 7.93
CA GLY A 210 -16.56 -7.55 6.91
C GLY A 210 -17.70 -6.57 6.62
N ILE A 211 -17.36 -5.46 5.96
CA ILE A 211 -18.32 -4.47 5.46
C ILE A 211 -18.24 -4.40 3.95
N GLU A 212 -19.39 -4.52 3.28
CA GLU A 212 -19.53 -4.51 1.83
C GLU A 212 -20.43 -3.34 1.40
N ILE A 213 -19.95 -2.51 0.47
CA ILE A 213 -20.70 -1.36 -0.05
C ILE A 213 -20.99 -1.58 -1.54
N ASN A 214 -22.21 -2.00 -1.85
CA ASN A 214 -22.72 -2.33 -3.19
C ASN A 214 -23.50 -1.18 -3.85
N ALA A 215 -23.67 -0.06 -3.16
CA ALA A 215 -24.43 1.09 -3.63
C ALA A 215 -23.71 2.41 -3.29
N ASP A 216 -24.16 3.51 -3.89
CA ASP A 216 -23.50 4.81 -3.73
C ASP A 216 -23.72 5.37 -2.33
N ILE A 217 -22.68 6.00 -1.76
CA ILE A 217 -22.82 6.84 -0.56
C ILE A 217 -22.43 8.27 -0.92
N THR A 218 -23.37 9.20 -0.82
CA THR A 218 -23.17 10.60 -1.21
C THR A 218 -23.42 11.55 -0.04
N SER A 219 -23.02 12.81 -0.17
CA SER A 219 -23.55 13.90 0.64
C SER A 219 -24.04 15.02 -0.28
N SER A 220 -25.33 15.36 -0.20
CA SER A 220 -25.93 16.50 -0.90
C SER A 220 -26.05 17.78 -0.04
N GLY A 221 -25.71 17.71 1.26
CA GLY A 221 -25.75 18.86 2.19
C GLY A 221 -24.48 19.71 2.14
N ASP A 222 -24.27 20.59 3.12
CA ASP A 222 -22.99 21.29 3.28
C ASP A 222 -21.87 20.26 3.52
N ASN A 223 -21.01 20.09 2.53
CA ASN A 223 -20.14 18.92 2.41
C ASN A 223 -18.93 18.97 3.34
N ASP A 224 -18.59 20.14 3.89
CA ASP A 224 -17.38 20.37 4.66
C ASP A 224 -17.37 19.61 6.01
N ASN A 225 -18.55 19.17 6.49
CA ASN A 225 -18.70 18.50 7.79
C ASN A 225 -19.19 17.05 7.72
N SER A 226 -19.57 16.53 6.56
CA SER A 226 -20.07 15.15 6.43
C SER A 226 -18.99 14.13 6.79
N LYS A 227 -19.33 13.10 7.56
CA LYS A 227 -18.38 12.04 7.95
C LYS A 227 -18.96 10.66 7.70
N LEU A 228 -18.26 9.86 6.90
CA LEU A 228 -18.46 8.42 6.81
C LEU A 228 -17.34 7.71 7.56
N ASN A 229 -17.65 7.10 8.70
CA ASN A 229 -16.72 6.29 9.46
C ASN A 229 -17.06 4.80 9.26
N ILE A 230 -16.09 4.00 8.82
CA ILE A 230 -16.25 2.57 8.60
C ILE A 230 -15.25 1.85 9.50
N HIS A 231 -15.75 1.03 10.42
CA HIS A 231 -14.94 0.25 11.34
C HIS A 231 -15.27 -1.23 11.17
N SER A 232 -14.39 -2.01 10.54
CA SER A 232 -14.59 -3.44 10.35
C SER A 232 -13.63 -4.28 11.17
N GLY A 233 -14.14 -5.33 11.81
CA GLY A 233 -13.34 -6.37 12.46
C GLY A 233 -12.52 -7.22 11.48
N SER A 234 -12.89 -7.23 10.19
CA SER A 234 -12.21 -7.92 9.11
C SER A 234 -12.01 -6.97 7.91
N TRP A 235 -12.53 -7.30 6.73
CA TRP A 235 -12.31 -6.57 5.48
C TRP A 235 -13.35 -5.48 5.21
N VAL A 236 -12.99 -4.50 4.39
CA VAL A 236 -13.92 -3.52 3.81
C VAL A 236 -13.78 -3.56 2.30
N ASP A 237 -14.86 -3.90 1.59
CA ASP A 237 -14.88 -3.93 0.12
C ASP A 237 -15.93 -2.94 -0.40
N ILE A 238 -15.48 -1.98 -1.21
CA ILE A 238 -16.29 -0.91 -1.78
C ILE A 238 -16.39 -1.14 -3.29
N HIS A 239 -17.61 -1.38 -3.75
CA HIS A 239 -17.92 -1.73 -5.14
C HIS A 239 -18.50 -0.57 -5.96
N LYS A 240 -18.97 0.48 -5.28
CA LYS A 240 -19.62 1.66 -5.86
C LYS A 240 -19.00 2.98 -5.38
N ASN A 241 -19.67 4.09 -5.67
CA ASN A 241 -19.14 5.43 -5.45
C ASN A 241 -19.26 5.86 -3.99
N ILE A 242 -18.28 6.63 -3.52
CA ILE A 242 -18.38 7.41 -2.28
C ILE A 242 -18.06 8.85 -2.65
N THR A 243 -19.03 9.75 -2.57
CA THR A 243 -18.90 11.15 -3.00
C THR A 243 -19.35 12.09 -1.90
N LEU A 244 -18.38 12.56 -1.10
CA LEU A 244 -18.61 13.39 0.08
C LEU A 244 -18.18 14.85 -0.13
N GLY A 245 -17.66 15.21 -1.31
CA GLY A 245 -17.08 16.53 -1.56
C GLY A 245 -15.87 16.76 -0.66
N GLU A 246 -15.87 17.82 0.15
CA GLU A 246 -14.86 18.06 1.18
C GLU A 246 -15.09 17.28 2.50
N GLY A 247 -16.08 16.39 2.54
CA GLY A 247 -16.35 15.54 3.70
C GLY A 247 -15.29 14.47 3.95
N TYR A 248 -15.39 13.81 5.11
CA TYR A 248 -14.40 12.86 5.60
C TYR A 248 -14.81 11.41 5.39
N LEU A 249 -13.98 10.65 4.67
CA LEU A 249 -14.01 9.19 4.61
C LEU A 249 -12.94 8.60 5.54
N ASN A 250 -13.37 8.00 6.63
CA ASN A 250 -12.48 7.31 7.57
C ASN A 250 -12.78 5.81 7.56
N ILE A 251 -11.77 4.99 7.30
CA ILE A 251 -11.91 3.53 7.29
C ILE A 251 -10.88 2.93 8.21
N THR A 252 -11.28 1.98 9.05
CA THR A 252 -10.38 1.10 9.81
C THR A 252 -10.85 -0.34 9.66
N ALA A 253 -10.02 -1.17 9.05
CA ALA A 253 -10.30 -2.60 8.84
C ALA A 253 -9.34 -3.45 9.69
N GLY A 254 -9.83 -4.58 10.20
CA GLY A 254 -8.99 -5.61 10.83
C GLY A 254 -8.19 -6.45 9.83
N ASP A 255 -8.64 -6.48 8.57
CA ASP A 255 -8.00 -7.15 7.43
C ASP A 255 -7.68 -6.17 6.27
N SER A 256 -8.18 -6.39 5.05
CA SER A 256 -7.89 -5.56 3.88
C SER A 256 -8.94 -4.48 3.63
N VAL A 257 -8.55 -3.43 2.90
CA VAL A 257 -9.51 -2.48 2.31
C VAL A 257 -9.41 -2.55 0.79
N ALA A 258 -10.54 -2.67 0.10
CA ALA A 258 -10.60 -2.75 -1.34
C ALA A 258 -11.56 -1.73 -1.96
N PHE A 259 -11.14 -1.18 -3.09
CA PHE A 259 -11.95 -0.37 -4.01
C PHE A 259 -11.91 -1.08 -5.36
N GLU A 260 -12.81 -2.04 -5.53
CA GLU A 260 -12.80 -2.99 -6.65
C GLU A 260 -14.21 -3.40 -7.02
N GLY A 261 -14.38 -3.96 -8.22
CA GLY A 261 -15.68 -4.44 -8.67
C GLY A 261 -16.02 -5.69 -7.87
N ASP A 262 -17.31 -5.96 -7.73
CA ASP A 262 -17.72 -7.23 -7.15
C ASP A 262 -17.11 -8.41 -7.96
N THR A 263 -17.19 -9.62 -7.39
CA THR A 263 -16.60 -10.82 -8.01
C THR A 263 -17.13 -11.13 -9.43
N LYS A 264 -18.32 -10.61 -9.80
CA LYS A 264 -18.95 -10.77 -11.11
C LYS A 264 -18.59 -9.62 -12.07
N HIS A 265 -18.15 -8.47 -11.56
CA HIS A 265 -17.90 -7.23 -12.30
C HIS A 265 -16.47 -6.66 -12.13
N LYS A 266 -15.46 -7.54 -12.03
CA LYS A 266 -14.04 -7.13 -11.94
C LYS A 266 -13.53 -6.28 -13.11
N GLY A 267 -14.25 -6.27 -14.24
CA GLY A 267 -13.94 -5.47 -15.43
C GLY A 267 -14.65 -4.11 -15.49
N ARG A 268 -15.33 -3.66 -14.42
CA ARG A 268 -16.13 -2.41 -14.45
C ARG A 268 -15.31 -1.21 -14.97
N PRO A 269 -15.93 -0.27 -15.71
CA PRO A 269 -15.27 0.96 -16.11
C PRO A 269 -14.79 1.78 -14.91
N VAL A 270 -13.63 2.44 -15.06
CA VAL A 270 -13.04 3.31 -14.01
C VAL A 270 -13.94 4.48 -13.59
N SER A 271 -14.88 4.88 -14.45
CA SER A 271 -15.86 5.94 -14.20
C SER A 271 -17.01 5.51 -13.28
N GLU A 272 -17.21 4.21 -13.06
CA GLU A 272 -18.29 3.68 -12.22
C GLU A 272 -17.86 3.46 -10.76
N ALA A 273 -16.62 3.79 -10.41
CA ALA A 273 -16.10 3.74 -9.06
C ALA A 273 -15.29 5.00 -8.76
N VAL A 274 -15.96 5.99 -8.18
CA VAL A 274 -15.41 7.28 -7.79
C VAL A 274 -15.42 7.40 -6.27
N ILE A 275 -14.24 7.71 -5.71
CA ILE A 275 -14.07 8.02 -4.29
C ILE A 275 -13.63 9.47 -4.20
N GLU A 276 -14.52 10.34 -3.76
CA GLU A 276 -14.31 11.77 -3.58
C GLU A 276 -14.53 12.16 -2.13
N ALA A 277 -13.44 12.44 -1.42
CA ALA A 277 -13.44 12.84 -0.02
C ALA A 277 -12.02 13.27 0.39
N GLN A 278 -11.89 13.76 1.62
CA GLN A 278 -10.65 13.71 2.38
C GLN A 278 -10.73 12.63 3.47
N GLY A 279 -9.60 12.20 4.03
CA GLY A 279 -9.62 11.35 5.23
C GLY A 279 -8.57 10.25 5.29
N LEU A 280 -8.70 9.39 6.31
CA LEU A 280 -7.74 8.35 6.66
C LEU A 280 -8.34 6.94 6.47
N ILE A 281 -7.71 6.17 5.60
CA ILE A 281 -8.07 4.78 5.29
C ILE A 281 -6.98 3.87 5.85
N THR A 282 -7.34 3.03 6.82
CA THR A 282 -6.41 2.16 7.54
C THR A 282 -6.73 0.69 7.32
N SER A 283 -5.79 -0.04 6.70
CA SER A 283 -5.86 -1.51 6.61
C SER A 283 -5.29 -2.17 7.87
N GLY A 284 -5.67 -3.42 8.07
CA GLY A 284 -5.33 -4.25 9.21
C GLY A 284 -3.88 -4.68 9.28
N LYS A 285 -3.56 -5.39 10.37
CA LYS A 285 -2.18 -5.76 10.73
C LYS A 285 -1.58 -6.73 9.71
N GLY A 286 -0.52 -6.29 9.00
CA GLY A 286 0.14 -7.11 7.98
C GLY A 286 -0.71 -7.31 6.72
N LYS A 287 -1.68 -6.43 6.49
CA LYS A 287 -2.60 -6.46 5.34
C LYS A 287 -2.43 -5.18 4.51
N GLY A 288 -3.10 -5.14 3.36
CA GLY A 288 -2.89 -4.09 2.38
C GLY A 288 -4.16 -3.68 1.66
N PHE A 289 -3.96 -3.03 0.52
CA PHE A 289 -4.99 -2.42 -0.29
C PHE A 289 -5.17 -3.14 -1.62
N ARG A 290 -6.41 -3.16 -2.11
CA ARG A 290 -6.74 -3.58 -3.48
C ARG A 290 -7.44 -2.45 -4.21
N PHE A 291 -6.83 -1.93 -5.27
CA PHE A 291 -7.47 -0.96 -6.16
C PHE A 291 -7.60 -1.57 -7.54
N ASN A 292 -8.80 -1.51 -8.10
CA ASN A 292 -9.05 -1.97 -9.45
C ASN A 292 -10.04 -1.03 -10.11
N ASN A 293 -9.70 -0.46 -11.28
CA ASN A 293 -10.60 0.41 -12.04
C ASN A 293 -11.33 1.44 -11.17
N VAL A 294 -10.58 2.29 -10.47
CA VAL A 294 -11.13 3.29 -9.54
C VAL A 294 -10.56 4.69 -9.79
N THR A 295 -11.42 5.69 -9.62
CA THR A 295 -11.08 7.11 -9.55
C THR A 295 -10.98 7.53 -8.08
N LEU A 296 -9.81 8.05 -7.67
CA LEU A 296 -9.58 8.58 -6.32
C LEU A 296 -9.39 10.10 -6.42
N ASN A 297 -10.36 10.85 -5.91
CA ASN A 297 -10.37 12.31 -5.86
C ASN A 297 -10.16 12.76 -4.41
N GLY A 298 -8.92 13.12 -4.07
CA GLY A 298 -8.56 13.62 -2.74
C GLY A 298 -8.80 15.11 -2.61
N THR A 299 -9.96 15.50 -2.08
CA THR A 299 -10.32 16.90 -1.77
C THR A 299 -9.61 17.40 -0.52
N GLY A 300 -9.64 18.70 -0.22
CA GLY A 300 -9.05 19.26 1.02
C GLY A 300 -7.63 18.76 1.31
N ALA A 301 -7.45 18.09 2.47
CA ALA A 301 -6.18 17.49 2.87
C ALA A 301 -5.77 16.23 2.07
N GLY A 302 -6.69 15.64 1.31
CA GLY A 302 -6.50 14.47 0.47
C GLY A 302 -6.92 13.15 1.12
N LEU A 303 -6.77 12.07 0.36
CA LEU A 303 -6.97 10.70 0.81
C LEU A 303 -5.63 10.09 1.23
N ARG A 304 -5.56 9.64 2.49
CA ARG A 304 -4.37 8.99 3.04
C ARG A 304 -4.67 7.53 3.40
N PHE A 305 -3.92 6.62 2.80
CA PHE A 305 -4.01 5.18 3.02
C PHE A 305 -2.82 4.70 3.83
N THR A 306 -3.05 4.04 4.97
CA THR A 306 -1.99 3.51 5.85
C THR A 306 -2.29 2.09 6.33
N ASN A 307 -1.29 1.31 6.71
CA ASN A 307 -1.51 -0.01 7.31
C ASN A 307 -1.21 0.00 8.82
N GLN A 308 -1.84 -0.93 9.54
CA GLN A 308 -1.42 -1.28 10.90
C GLN A 308 -0.22 -2.22 10.86
N LYS A 309 0.67 -2.06 11.85
CA LYS A 309 1.80 -2.95 12.09
C LYS A 309 1.45 -4.02 13.12
N LYS A 310 1.97 -5.24 12.91
CA LYS A 310 1.92 -6.31 13.90
C LYS A 310 3.18 -6.28 14.75
N SER A 311 3.01 -6.22 16.07
CA SER A 311 4.10 -6.40 17.03
C SER A 311 4.45 -7.88 17.16
N GLY A 312 5.75 -8.18 17.26
CA GLY A 312 6.27 -9.54 17.46
C GLY A 312 7.49 -9.84 16.60
N ASP A 313 8.08 -11.01 16.82
CA ASP A 313 9.28 -11.49 16.09
C ASP A 313 8.99 -12.68 15.17
N SER A 314 7.73 -13.13 15.12
CA SER A 314 7.28 -14.20 14.24
C SER A 314 7.58 -13.86 12.77
N TRP A 315 7.95 -14.86 11.99
CA TRP A 315 8.26 -14.65 10.58
C TRP A 315 7.06 -14.08 9.82
N TRP A 316 7.32 -13.26 8.80
CA TRP A 316 6.34 -12.70 7.82
C TRP A 316 5.10 -11.99 8.41
N ILE A 317 5.07 -11.68 9.71
CA ILE A 317 3.91 -11.04 10.35
C ILE A 317 3.58 -9.64 9.82
N ASN A 318 4.57 -8.98 9.23
CA ASN A 318 4.48 -7.69 8.55
C ASN A 318 4.76 -7.87 7.04
N GLY A 319 4.56 -9.07 6.49
CA GLY A 319 4.54 -9.31 5.04
C GLY A 319 3.26 -8.70 4.46
N ILE A 320 3.37 -7.64 3.65
CA ILE A 320 2.21 -6.89 3.15
C ILE A 320 2.05 -7.13 1.66
N GLU A 321 0.85 -7.53 1.26
CA GLU A 321 0.45 -7.68 -0.14
C GLU A 321 -0.54 -6.58 -0.51
N ASN A 322 -0.22 -5.84 -1.58
CA ASN A 322 -1.13 -4.89 -2.21
C ASN A 322 -1.32 -5.29 -3.67
N LYS A 323 -2.49 -5.01 -4.22
CA LYS A 323 -2.79 -5.22 -5.64
C LYS A 323 -3.42 -3.98 -6.25
N PHE A 324 -2.74 -3.41 -7.24
CA PHE A 324 -3.23 -2.27 -7.99
C PHE A 324 -3.36 -2.69 -9.46
N ASP A 325 -4.59 -2.77 -9.95
CA ASP A 325 -4.94 -3.39 -11.22
C ASP A 325 -5.76 -2.43 -12.11
N GLY A 326 -5.75 -2.67 -13.41
CA GLY A 326 -6.62 -1.95 -14.36
C GLY A 326 -6.21 -0.50 -14.58
N ASN A 327 -7.19 0.41 -14.63
CA ASN A 327 -6.97 1.85 -14.82
C ASN A 327 -7.24 2.61 -13.52
N LEU A 328 -6.39 3.57 -13.19
CA LEU A 328 -6.58 4.44 -12.02
C LEU A 328 -6.62 5.91 -12.48
N ASN A 329 -7.56 6.67 -11.93
CA ASN A 329 -7.62 8.12 -12.12
C ASN A 329 -7.39 8.81 -10.77
N ILE A 330 -6.54 9.84 -10.74
CA ILE A 330 -6.19 10.59 -9.54
C ILE A 330 -6.44 12.08 -9.75
N SER A 331 -7.13 12.70 -8.81
CA SER A 331 -7.19 14.16 -8.66
C SER A 331 -6.95 14.57 -7.21
N GLY A 332 -6.47 15.79 -7.01
CA GLY A 332 -6.08 16.29 -5.70
C GLY A 332 -4.90 15.53 -5.11
N ASN A 333 -4.91 15.24 -3.81
CA ASN A 333 -3.80 14.55 -3.13
C ASN A 333 -4.20 13.14 -2.69
N VAL A 334 -3.47 12.14 -3.18
CA VAL A 334 -3.64 10.73 -2.83
C VAL A 334 -2.30 10.15 -2.37
N ASN A 335 -2.24 9.74 -1.10
CA ASN A 335 -1.04 9.18 -0.48
C ASN A 335 -1.30 7.77 0.06
N VAL A 336 -0.58 6.79 -0.46
CA VAL A 336 -0.54 5.43 0.07
C VAL A 336 0.80 5.22 0.77
N SER A 337 0.77 4.96 2.07
CA SER A 337 1.96 4.76 2.91
C SER A 337 1.89 3.42 3.62
N ILE A 338 2.76 2.51 3.19
CA ILE A 338 2.93 1.19 3.78
C ILE A 338 4.15 1.22 4.69
N ASP A 339 3.95 1.00 5.98
CA ASP A 339 4.98 0.92 6.99
C ASP A 339 5.04 -0.51 7.57
N ALA A 340 6.14 -1.20 7.30
CA ALA A 340 6.52 -2.48 7.90
C ALA A 340 7.81 -2.36 8.71
N SER A 341 8.19 -1.13 9.09
CA SER A 341 9.44 -0.81 9.77
C SER A 341 9.44 -1.12 11.26
N GLY A 342 10.63 -1.15 11.85
CA GLY A 342 10.85 -1.23 13.31
C GLY A 342 11.03 -2.64 13.88
N GLY A 343 10.61 -3.68 13.16
CA GLY A 343 10.82 -5.08 13.53
C GLY A 343 12.15 -5.68 13.03
N ARG A 344 12.39 -6.96 13.36
CA ARG A 344 13.50 -7.74 12.79
C ARG A 344 13.31 -7.95 11.29
N TRP A 345 14.38 -8.22 10.56
CA TRP A 345 14.30 -8.35 9.10
C TRP A 345 13.40 -9.50 8.62
N ASN A 346 13.26 -10.58 9.40
CA ASN A 346 12.46 -11.74 9.03
C ASN A 346 10.95 -11.50 9.16
N THR A 347 10.51 -10.45 9.86
CA THR A 347 9.09 -10.13 10.04
C THR A 347 8.48 -9.47 8.80
N ARG A 348 9.31 -8.94 7.90
CA ARG A 348 8.94 -8.03 6.80
C ARG A 348 9.23 -8.64 5.42
N LEU A 349 8.97 -9.94 5.30
CA LEU A 349 9.22 -10.78 4.12
C LEU A 349 7.97 -11.55 3.70
N GLY A 350 8.03 -12.14 2.50
CA GLY A 350 7.09 -13.14 2.00
C GLY A 350 6.03 -12.60 1.06
N LYS A 351 5.87 -11.27 0.96
CA LYS A 351 4.85 -10.60 0.15
C LYS A 351 5.45 -9.46 -0.66
N ASN A 352 4.67 -8.91 -1.60
CA ASN A 352 5.03 -7.77 -2.44
C ASN A 352 3.79 -6.92 -2.75
N THR A 353 4.04 -5.67 -3.14
CA THR A 353 3.06 -4.82 -3.79
C THR A 353 3.10 -5.07 -5.29
N TYR A 354 1.97 -5.50 -5.85
CA TYR A 354 1.82 -5.74 -7.28
C TYR A 354 1.18 -4.52 -7.95
N TRP A 355 1.92 -3.95 -8.89
CA TRP A 355 1.48 -2.87 -9.76
C TRP A 355 1.22 -3.44 -11.15
N ASN A 356 -0.06 -3.67 -11.43
CA ASN A 356 -0.56 -4.18 -12.71
C ASN A 356 -1.45 -3.11 -13.40
N VAL A 357 -1.33 -1.85 -12.99
CA VAL A 357 -2.09 -0.72 -13.53
C VAL A 357 -1.62 -0.44 -14.96
N SER A 358 -2.54 -0.58 -15.92
CA SER A 358 -2.25 -0.32 -17.34
C SER A 358 -2.11 1.17 -17.62
N ILE A 359 -3.01 1.99 -17.05
CA ILE A 359 -2.98 3.45 -17.17
C ILE A 359 -3.24 4.10 -15.81
N LEU A 360 -2.31 4.95 -15.37
CA LEU A 360 -2.52 5.90 -14.28
C LEU A 360 -2.70 7.30 -14.89
N ASN A 361 -3.90 7.86 -14.75
CA ASN A 361 -4.17 9.26 -15.12
C ASN A 361 -4.09 10.13 -13.87
N VAL A 362 -3.31 11.22 -13.93
CA VAL A 362 -3.21 12.20 -12.84
C VAL A 362 -3.58 13.57 -13.39
N SER A 363 -4.68 14.13 -12.88
CA SER A 363 -5.21 15.44 -13.24
C SER A 363 -4.22 16.58 -12.94
N PRO A 364 -4.38 17.77 -13.56
CA PRO A 364 -3.51 18.92 -13.29
C PRO A 364 -3.41 19.26 -11.80
N HIS A 365 -2.25 19.73 -11.36
CA HIS A 365 -1.96 20.12 -9.98
C HIS A 365 -2.25 19.03 -8.92
N SER A 366 -2.26 17.76 -9.33
CA SER A 366 -2.58 16.63 -8.45
C SER A 366 -1.33 15.81 -8.10
N ASN A 367 -1.38 15.05 -7.01
CA ASN A 367 -0.25 14.27 -6.54
C ASN A 367 -0.69 12.86 -6.15
N PHE A 368 -0.03 11.86 -6.73
CA PHE A 368 -0.09 10.48 -6.26
C PHE A 368 1.23 10.09 -5.62
N SER A 369 1.18 9.44 -4.47
CA SER A 369 2.38 8.88 -3.85
C SER A 369 2.12 7.50 -3.25
N LEU A 370 3.03 6.58 -3.49
CA LEU A 370 3.04 5.24 -2.91
C LEU A 370 4.41 5.00 -2.27
N SER A 371 4.42 4.90 -0.94
CA SER A 371 5.63 4.72 -0.15
C SER A 371 5.59 3.37 0.56
N ILE A 372 6.69 2.63 0.54
CA ILE A 372 6.87 1.39 1.28
C ILE A 372 8.12 1.51 2.13
N ASP A 373 7.96 1.47 3.45
CA ASP A 373 9.04 1.46 4.42
C ASP A 373 9.20 0.08 5.03
N THR A 374 10.27 -0.60 4.63
CA THR A 374 10.71 -1.88 5.21
C THR A 374 12.05 -1.71 5.92
N SER A 375 12.49 -0.47 6.18
CA SER A 375 13.68 -0.24 6.98
C SER A 375 13.44 -0.83 8.38
N GLY A 376 14.44 -1.48 8.97
CA GLY A 376 14.25 -2.02 10.31
C GLY A 376 15.56 -2.17 11.05
N ARG A 377 15.46 -2.65 12.29
CA ARG A 377 16.55 -2.50 13.27
C ARG A 377 17.67 -3.52 13.15
N SER A 378 17.54 -4.50 12.25
CA SER A 378 18.52 -5.57 12.07
C SER A 378 18.74 -5.91 10.60
N ALA A 379 19.95 -6.40 10.33
CA ALA A 379 20.35 -6.98 9.06
C ALA A 379 20.09 -8.50 9.04
N GLY A 380 19.85 -9.06 7.85
CA GLY A 380 19.59 -10.48 7.64
C GLY A 380 20.40 -11.12 6.52
N GLN A 381 20.41 -12.46 6.52
CA GLN A 381 21.11 -13.25 5.51
C GLN A 381 20.20 -13.66 4.34
N ALA A 382 20.73 -13.49 3.13
CA ALA A 382 20.05 -13.73 1.86
C ALA A 382 19.41 -15.12 1.71
N ARG A 383 20.11 -16.18 2.15
CA ARG A 383 19.67 -17.59 1.97
C ARG A 383 18.29 -17.85 2.58
N GLN A 384 17.95 -17.15 3.65
CA GLN A 384 16.67 -17.29 4.36
C GLN A 384 15.52 -16.53 3.68
N ALA A 385 15.84 -15.57 2.81
CA ALA A 385 14.89 -14.84 1.97
C ALA A 385 14.77 -15.42 0.55
N ASN A 386 15.45 -16.53 0.25
CA ASN A 386 15.45 -17.12 -1.08
C ASN A 386 14.04 -17.51 -1.53
N GLY A 387 13.64 -17.08 -2.74
CA GLY A 387 12.31 -17.29 -3.30
C GLY A 387 11.19 -16.51 -2.61
N LYS A 388 11.50 -15.59 -1.68
CA LYS A 388 10.50 -14.81 -0.94
C LYS A 388 10.44 -13.37 -1.44
N GLY A 389 9.23 -12.80 -1.41
CA GLY A 389 9.04 -11.36 -1.62
C GLY A 389 9.72 -10.54 -0.51
N LEU A 390 10.28 -9.39 -0.87
CA LEU A 390 10.97 -8.50 0.07
C LEU A 390 10.10 -7.33 0.53
N ASN A 391 8.77 -7.49 0.48
CA ASN A 391 7.80 -6.40 0.57
C ASN A 391 8.13 -5.27 -0.44
N GLY A 392 8.65 -5.66 -1.60
CA GLY A 392 9.03 -4.75 -2.67
C GLY A 392 7.86 -4.40 -3.58
N MET A 393 8.17 -3.78 -4.72
CA MET A 393 7.20 -3.44 -5.75
C MET A 393 7.48 -4.21 -7.05
N ILE A 394 6.43 -4.73 -7.68
CA ILE A 394 6.54 -5.46 -8.94
C ILE A 394 5.63 -4.82 -9.98
N PHE A 395 6.21 -4.30 -11.05
CA PHE A 395 5.51 -3.74 -12.22
C PHE A 395 5.44 -4.81 -13.31
N ASN A 396 4.30 -5.51 -13.44
CA ASN A 396 4.20 -6.68 -14.33
C ASN A 396 3.84 -6.34 -15.78
N ASN A 397 2.85 -5.47 -15.97
CA ASN A 397 2.31 -5.12 -17.27
C ASN A 397 3.05 -3.93 -17.87
N ASP A 398 2.74 -3.58 -19.11
CA ASP A 398 3.10 -2.28 -19.66
C ASP A 398 2.30 -1.19 -18.93
N ASN A 399 2.99 -0.17 -18.40
CA ASN A 399 2.39 0.86 -17.57
C ASN A 399 2.50 2.21 -18.26
N THR A 400 1.36 2.88 -18.42
CA THR A 400 1.29 4.25 -18.94
C THR A 400 0.94 5.21 -17.81
N PHE A 401 1.82 6.19 -17.58
CA PHE A 401 1.61 7.31 -16.67
C PHE A 401 1.23 8.54 -17.50
N ASN A 402 -0.05 8.92 -17.47
CA ASN A 402 -0.55 10.16 -18.06
C ASN A 402 -0.65 11.21 -16.96
N VAL A 403 0.46 11.91 -16.71
CA VAL A 403 0.61 12.86 -15.60
C VAL A 403 0.59 14.26 -16.17
N LYS A 404 -0.45 15.03 -15.86
CA LYS A 404 -0.58 16.39 -16.40
C LYS A 404 0.47 17.34 -15.80
N LYS A 405 0.82 18.38 -16.58
CA LYS A 405 1.71 19.47 -16.13
C LYS A 405 1.34 19.97 -14.74
N GLY A 406 2.36 20.24 -13.91
CA GLY A 406 2.19 20.66 -12.51
C GLY A 406 1.85 19.54 -11.53
N SER A 407 1.84 18.28 -11.99
CA SER A 407 1.42 17.12 -11.20
C SER A 407 2.55 16.11 -11.06
N THR A 408 2.53 15.31 -9.99
CA THR A 408 3.59 14.32 -9.73
C THR A 408 3.08 12.96 -9.29
N VAL A 409 3.83 11.92 -9.67
CA VAL A 409 3.68 10.54 -9.21
C VAL A 409 4.97 10.14 -8.51
N ASN A 410 4.90 9.69 -7.26
CA ASN A 410 6.08 9.34 -6.47
C ASN A 410 5.99 7.94 -5.89
N PHE A 411 6.93 7.08 -6.27
CA PHE A 411 7.15 5.76 -5.67
C PHE A 411 8.38 5.84 -4.79
N LYS A 412 8.25 5.51 -3.50
CA LYS A 412 9.34 5.58 -2.52
C LYS A 412 9.50 4.24 -1.82
N ILE A 413 10.67 3.63 -1.89
CA ILE A 413 10.94 2.35 -1.24
C ILE A 413 12.15 2.50 -0.33
N LYS A 414 11.93 2.38 0.98
CA LYS A 414 13.01 2.22 1.96
C LYS A 414 13.19 0.74 2.26
N THR A 415 14.36 0.25 1.92
CA THR A 415 14.59 -1.19 1.82
C THR A 415 15.06 -1.81 3.12
N SER A 416 14.82 -3.10 3.23
CA SER A 416 15.33 -3.92 4.31
C SER A 416 16.85 -4.11 4.17
N ILE A 417 17.58 -4.11 5.29
CA ILE A 417 19.00 -4.47 5.27
C ILE A 417 19.14 -5.99 5.14
N LEU A 418 19.12 -6.49 3.91
CA LEU A 418 19.24 -7.91 3.59
C LEU A 418 20.35 -8.11 2.59
N THR A 419 21.36 -8.88 2.96
CA THR A 419 22.38 -9.31 2.01
C THR A 419 21.69 -9.92 0.78
N PRO A 420 22.05 -9.50 -0.44
CA PRO A 420 21.38 -9.97 -1.64
C PRO A 420 21.66 -11.44 -1.95
N HIS A 421 20.67 -12.11 -2.53
CA HIS A 421 20.78 -13.44 -3.11
C HIS A 421 20.56 -13.34 -4.63
N LYS A 422 20.80 -14.43 -5.35
CA LYS A 422 20.35 -14.57 -6.73
C LYS A 422 18.84 -14.32 -6.81
N ASP A 423 18.44 -13.39 -7.68
CA ASP A 423 17.06 -12.98 -8.02
C ASP A 423 16.29 -12.14 -6.99
N SER A 424 16.90 -11.78 -5.85
CA SER A 424 16.26 -10.90 -4.86
C SER A 424 16.26 -9.43 -5.30
N ASN A 425 15.14 -8.74 -5.13
CA ASN A 425 14.98 -7.32 -5.51
C ASN A 425 13.89 -6.64 -4.67
N TYR A 426 14.02 -5.33 -4.48
CA TYR A 426 12.97 -4.51 -3.84
C TYR A 426 12.07 -3.82 -4.85
N ALA A 427 12.51 -3.70 -6.09
CA ALA A 427 11.61 -3.37 -7.19
C ALA A 427 11.97 -4.15 -8.45
N SER A 428 10.94 -4.52 -9.22
CA SER A 428 11.15 -5.07 -10.55
C SER A 428 10.23 -4.43 -11.58
N PHE A 429 10.80 -4.11 -12.74
CA PHE A 429 10.09 -3.61 -13.92
C PHE A 429 10.07 -4.71 -14.97
N ASN A 430 8.98 -5.47 -15.03
CA ASN A 430 8.83 -6.58 -15.97
C ASN A 430 8.23 -6.10 -17.31
N GLY A 431 7.29 -5.15 -17.29
CA GLY A 431 6.73 -4.51 -18.49
C GLY A 431 7.36 -3.14 -18.79
N ASN A 432 7.00 -2.56 -19.94
CA ASN A 432 7.48 -1.27 -20.40
C ASN A 432 6.87 -0.11 -19.59
N ILE A 433 7.54 1.04 -19.62
CA ILE A 433 7.07 2.27 -18.94
C ILE A 433 6.89 3.36 -19.99
N SER A 434 5.73 4.03 -19.96
CA SER A 434 5.46 5.21 -20.80
C SER A 434 5.01 6.37 -19.92
N VAL A 435 5.58 7.56 -20.09
CA VAL A 435 5.22 8.78 -19.34
C VAL A 435 4.90 9.92 -20.31
N ARG A 436 3.73 10.53 -20.15
CA ARG A 436 3.22 11.63 -20.99
C ARG A 436 2.39 12.64 -20.19
N GLY A 437 2.03 13.77 -20.78
CA GLY A 437 1.17 14.81 -20.17
C GLY A 437 1.90 16.02 -19.56
N GLY A 438 3.23 16.02 -19.50
CA GLY A 438 4.07 17.14 -19.05
C GLY A 438 4.36 17.18 -17.54
N GLY A 439 3.93 16.18 -16.78
CA GLY A 439 4.26 16.00 -15.37
C GLY A 439 5.45 15.06 -15.13
N SER A 440 5.67 14.68 -13.87
CA SER A 440 6.83 13.89 -13.46
C SER A 440 6.46 12.60 -12.75
N VAL A 441 7.19 11.52 -13.06
CA VAL A 441 7.12 10.23 -12.37
C VAL A 441 8.48 9.94 -11.75
N ASN A 442 8.50 9.77 -10.42
CA ASN A 442 9.73 9.55 -9.64
C ASN A 442 9.70 8.19 -8.95
N PHE A 443 10.76 7.41 -9.11
CA PHE A 443 11.02 6.16 -8.41
C PHE A 443 12.26 6.33 -7.54
N ASN A 444 12.08 6.33 -6.23
CA ASN A 444 13.15 6.55 -5.26
C ASN A 444 13.35 5.28 -4.44
N LEU A 445 14.49 4.62 -4.64
CA LEU A 445 14.96 3.52 -3.81
C LEU A 445 16.00 4.04 -2.82
N ASP A 446 15.83 3.73 -1.54
CA ASP A 446 16.77 4.05 -0.47
C ASP A 446 17.12 2.78 0.32
N ALA A 447 18.41 2.44 0.32
CA ALA A 447 18.97 1.34 1.10
C ALA A 447 19.87 1.85 2.22
N SER A 448 19.25 2.40 3.27
CA SER A 448 19.95 3.09 4.37
C SER A 448 20.73 2.13 5.29
N SER A 449 21.85 1.59 4.79
CA SER A 449 22.80 0.75 5.53
C SER A 449 24.23 1.20 5.25
N ASN A 450 25.07 1.23 6.29
CA ASN A 450 26.50 1.47 6.17
C ASN A 450 27.36 0.20 6.25
N ASP A 451 26.76 -0.94 6.61
CA ASP A 451 27.52 -2.14 6.95
C ASP A 451 27.28 -3.28 5.97
N TYR A 452 26.12 -3.29 5.30
CA TYR A 452 25.71 -4.38 4.41
C TYR A 452 25.23 -3.84 3.07
N ALA A 453 25.64 -4.50 1.99
CA ALA A 453 24.99 -4.35 0.70
C ALA A 453 23.59 -4.99 0.74
N THR A 454 22.63 -4.37 0.05
CA THR A 454 21.26 -4.87 -0.08
C THR A 454 20.91 -5.19 -1.53
N SER A 455 19.76 -5.84 -1.76
CA SER A 455 19.22 -6.01 -3.11
C SER A 455 18.85 -4.66 -3.73
N GLY A 456 18.98 -4.53 -5.05
CA GLY A 456 18.54 -3.32 -5.77
C GLY A 456 17.28 -3.55 -6.60
N VAL A 457 17.21 -2.85 -7.72
CA VAL A 457 16.13 -2.88 -8.70
C VAL A 457 16.52 -3.77 -9.88
N ILE A 458 15.57 -4.58 -10.35
CA ILE A 458 15.70 -5.36 -11.58
C ILE A 458 14.84 -4.73 -12.68
N ILE A 459 15.43 -4.45 -13.84
CA ILE A 459 14.73 -3.94 -15.02
C ILE A 459 14.79 -5.02 -16.11
N LYS A 460 13.62 -5.58 -16.45
CA LYS A 460 13.44 -6.52 -17.58
C LYS A 460 12.69 -5.87 -18.74
N SER A 461 12.17 -4.66 -18.55
CA SER A 461 11.57 -3.83 -19.60
C SER A 461 12.48 -3.72 -20.82
N GLN A 462 11.86 -3.54 -21.98
CA GLN A 462 12.57 -3.28 -23.23
C GLN A 462 12.55 -1.80 -23.60
N ASN A 463 11.54 -1.06 -23.13
CA ASN A 463 11.36 0.34 -23.48
C ASN A 463 10.92 1.16 -22.27
N PHE A 464 11.58 2.30 -22.07
CA PHE A 464 11.06 3.44 -21.32
C PHE A 464 10.82 4.59 -22.29
N ASN A 465 9.57 5.01 -22.46
CA ASN A 465 9.16 6.09 -23.36
C ASN A 465 8.70 7.31 -22.58
N VAL A 466 9.22 8.49 -22.91
CA VAL A 466 8.85 9.76 -22.28
C VAL A 466 8.66 10.83 -23.33
N SER A 467 7.53 11.53 -23.28
CA SER A 467 7.15 12.55 -24.26
C SER A 467 6.42 13.75 -23.62
N GLU A 468 6.03 14.74 -24.43
CA GLU A 468 5.16 15.85 -24.05
C GLU A 468 5.69 16.72 -22.89
N GLY A 469 7.01 16.91 -22.82
CA GLY A 469 7.69 17.64 -21.74
C GLY A 469 7.76 16.89 -20.41
N SER A 470 7.38 15.61 -20.38
CA SER A 470 7.33 14.82 -19.14
C SER A 470 8.71 14.39 -18.67
N THR A 471 8.79 13.96 -17.41
CA THR A 471 10.03 13.45 -16.82
C THR A 471 9.81 12.09 -16.15
N LEU A 472 10.72 11.15 -16.42
CA LEU A 472 10.86 9.89 -15.69
C LEU A 472 12.19 9.90 -14.93
N ASN A 473 12.14 9.83 -13.61
CA ASN A 473 13.33 9.80 -12.75
C ASN A 473 13.36 8.51 -11.93
N LEU A 474 14.34 7.65 -12.19
CA LEU A 474 14.68 6.48 -11.39
C LEU A 474 15.97 6.77 -10.64
N GLN A 475 15.88 6.75 -9.32
CA GLN A 475 16.96 7.11 -8.43
C GLN A 475 17.16 6.02 -7.38
N ALA A 476 18.41 5.60 -7.20
CA ALA A 476 18.78 4.74 -6.09
C ALA A 476 19.90 5.40 -5.26
N ALA A 477 19.72 5.36 -3.95
CA ALA A 477 20.70 5.73 -2.94
C ALA A 477 20.79 4.62 -1.89
N GLY A 478 21.81 4.67 -1.04
CA GLY A 478 22.12 3.69 -0.02
C GLY A 478 22.94 2.49 -0.53
N SER A 479 23.29 1.59 0.38
CA SER A 479 24.14 0.42 0.13
C SER A 479 23.39 -0.72 -0.57
N THR A 480 23.69 -0.91 -1.85
CA THR A 480 23.14 -1.97 -2.71
C THR A 480 24.27 -2.74 -3.39
N GLU A 481 24.13 -4.06 -3.59
CA GLU A 481 25.11 -4.81 -4.38
C GLU A 481 25.13 -4.36 -5.84
N THR A 482 23.94 -4.14 -6.39
CA THR A 482 23.75 -3.49 -7.67
C THR A 482 22.48 -2.68 -7.60
N ALA A 483 22.57 -1.34 -7.70
CA ALA A 483 21.41 -0.48 -7.52
C ALA A 483 20.36 -0.69 -8.63
N PHE A 484 20.81 -0.77 -9.88
CA PHE A 484 19.99 -1.12 -11.04
C PHE A 484 20.63 -2.23 -11.87
N SER A 485 19.92 -3.35 -12.04
CA SER A 485 20.31 -4.44 -12.93
C SER A 485 19.35 -4.55 -14.11
N ILE A 486 19.81 -4.15 -15.29
CA ILE A 486 19.04 -4.19 -16.55
C ILE A 486 19.38 -5.48 -17.29
N LYS A 487 18.38 -6.36 -17.44
CA LYS A 487 18.55 -7.74 -17.93
C LYS A 487 18.42 -7.88 -19.44
N ASN A 488 17.69 -6.97 -20.08
CA ASN A 488 17.38 -7.01 -21.49
C ASN A 488 18.02 -5.86 -22.26
N ASN A 489 17.90 -5.90 -23.59
CA ASN A 489 18.11 -4.70 -24.37
C ASN A 489 17.09 -3.66 -23.91
N LEU A 490 17.54 -2.44 -23.63
CA LEU A 490 16.69 -1.37 -23.14
C LEU A 490 16.86 -0.13 -24.02
N THR A 491 15.75 0.32 -24.60
CA THR A 491 15.65 1.62 -25.25
C THR A 491 15.10 2.63 -24.27
N LEU A 492 15.89 3.67 -24.00
CA LEU A 492 15.47 4.87 -23.29
C LEU A 492 15.11 5.92 -24.35
N ASN A 493 13.81 6.08 -24.59
CA ASN A 493 13.27 7.00 -25.57
C ASN A 493 12.68 8.22 -24.86
N ALA A 494 13.39 9.35 -24.90
CA ALA A 494 12.95 10.61 -24.32
C ALA A 494 12.57 11.63 -25.39
N THR A 495 12.08 11.21 -26.57
CA THR A 495 11.65 12.15 -27.63
C THR A 495 10.59 13.11 -27.10
N GLY A 496 11.00 14.37 -26.92
CA GLY A 496 10.16 15.42 -26.34
C GLY A 496 10.01 15.34 -24.81
N GLY A 497 10.90 14.67 -24.09
CA GLY A 497 10.86 14.52 -22.63
C GLY A 497 12.24 14.33 -21.99
N ASN A 498 12.27 13.84 -20.75
CA ASN A 498 13.49 13.65 -19.97
C ASN A 498 13.49 12.29 -19.25
N ILE A 499 14.61 11.55 -19.32
CA ILE A 499 14.83 10.31 -18.55
C ILE A 499 16.08 10.46 -17.69
N LEU A 500 15.96 10.12 -16.41
CA LEU A 500 17.09 10.04 -15.49
C LEU A 500 17.07 8.65 -14.86
N LEU A 501 18.13 7.86 -15.04
CA LEU A 501 18.32 6.55 -14.40
C LEU A 501 19.69 6.55 -13.72
N ARG A 502 19.70 6.80 -12.41
CA ARG A 502 20.93 7.15 -11.70
C ARG A 502 21.04 6.48 -10.33
N GLN A 503 22.22 5.92 -10.06
CA GLN A 503 22.68 5.75 -8.69
C GLN A 503 23.28 7.09 -8.23
N ILE A 504 22.81 7.63 -7.11
CA ILE A 504 23.26 8.92 -6.56
C ILE A 504 23.91 8.73 -5.20
N GLU A 505 24.57 9.78 -4.71
CA GLU A 505 25.14 9.83 -3.37
C GLU A 505 24.12 9.69 -2.24
N GLY A 506 24.47 8.86 -1.26
CA GLY A 506 23.78 8.70 0.02
C GLY A 506 24.70 8.03 1.05
N THR A 507 24.11 7.22 1.94
CA THR A 507 24.81 6.36 2.94
C THR A 507 25.54 5.15 2.30
N ASP A 508 26.05 5.34 1.09
CA ASP A 508 26.51 4.30 0.15
C ASP A 508 27.93 3.78 0.47
N SER A 509 28.17 3.26 1.67
CA SER A 509 29.48 2.71 2.02
C SER A 509 29.75 1.35 1.36
N ARG A 510 28.70 0.63 0.93
CA ARG A 510 28.79 -0.74 0.37
C ARG A 510 28.13 -0.89 -1.02
N VAL A 511 28.09 0.17 -1.84
CA VAL A 511 27.64 0.02 -3.23
C VAL A 511 28.75 -0.54 -4.12
N ASN A 512 28.55 -1.77 -4.62
CA ASN A 512 29.48 -2.39 -5.55
C ASN A 512 29.30 -1.80 -6.96
N ASN A 513 28.15 -2.02 -7.59
CA ASN A 513 27.79 -1.42 -8.88
C ASN A 513 26.57 -0.50 -8.72
N GLY A 514 26.59 0.67 -9.36
CA GLY A 514 25.41 1.54 -9.36
C GLY A 514 24.42 1.11 -10.44
N VAL A 515 24.91 0.93 -11.67
CA VAL A 515 24.10 0.46 -12.80
C VAL A 515 24.84 -0.64 -13.53
N VAL A 516 24.16 -1.75 -13.82
CA VAL A 516 24.66 -2.85 -14.65
C VAL A 516 23.64 -3.16 -15.74
N ALA A 517 24.01 -2.88 -16.99
CA ALA A 517 23.29 -3.34 -18.17
C ALA A 517 23.95 -4.61 -18.73
N GLU A 518 23.18 -5.69 -18.78
CA GLU A 518 23.66 -6.99 -19.25
C GLU A 518 23.69 -7.10 -20.78
N LYS A 519 22.95 -6.23 -21.48
CA LYS A 519 22.84 -6.21 -22.93
C LYS A 519 22.95 -4.77 -23.46
N ASN A 520 22.45 -4.53 -24.67
CA ASN A 520 22.58 -3.25 -25.36
C ASN A 520 21.70 -2.18 -24.72
N ILE A 521 22.17 -0.94 -24.74
CA ILE A 521 21.40 0.24 -24.35
C ILE A 521 21.30 1.20 -25.53
N THR A 522 20.08 1.62 -25.86
CA THR A 522 19.82 2.60 -26.92
C THR A 522 19.21 3.86 -26.32
N PHE A 523 19.75 5.02 -26.67
CA PHE A 523 19.29 6.33 -26.24
C PHE A 523 18.64 7.04 -27.44
N LYS A 524 17.39 7.49 -27.30
CA LYS A 524 16.61 8.08 -28.39
C LYS A 524 15.87 9.35 -27.97
N GLY A 525 16.22 10.47 -28.60
CA GLY A 525 15.54 11.76 -28.45
C GLY A 525 15.65 12.40 -27.07
N GLY A 526 15.47 13.72 -27.00
CA GLY A 526 15.40 14.49 -25.75
C GLY A 526 16.61 14.34 -24.85
N ASN A 527 16.42 14.51 -23.52
CA ASN A 527 17.52 14.51 -22.56
C ASN A 527 17.53 13.23 -21.72
N ILE A 528 18.66 12.53 -21.70
CA ILE A 528 18.81 11.27 -20.96
C ILE A 528 20.08 11.31 -20.13
N THR A 529 19.96 11.09 -18.82
CA THR A 529 21.12 10.87 -17.93
C THR A 529 21.11 9.45 -17.40
N PHE A 530 22.21 8.73 -17.60
CA PHE A 530 22.33 7.31 -17.27
C PHE A 530 23.67 7.02 -16.59
N GLY A 531 23.64 6.37 -15.43
CA GLY A 531 24.86 5.89 -14.77
C GLY A 531 24.88 6.15 -13.27
N SER A 532 26.07 6.36 -12.71
CA SER A 532 26.29 6.27 -11.27
C SER A 532 27.21 7.38 -10.78
N GLN A 533 26.87 8.03 -9.66
CA GLN A 533 27.69 9.11 -9.09
C GLN A 533 28.77 8.60 -8.13
N LYS A 534 28.52 7.49 -7.42
CA LYS A 534 29.41 6.97 -6.35
C LYS A 534 29.88 5.54 -6.57
N ALA A 535 29.30 4.82 -7.55
CA ALA A 535 29.59 3.42 -7.85
C ALA A 535 29.95 3.18 -9.31
N THR A 536 30.44 1.99 -9.64
CA THR A 536 30.77 1.64 -11.03
C THR A 536 29.49 1.52 -11.86
N THR A 537 29.51 2.07 -13.08
CA THR A 537 28.51 1.82 -14.13
C THR A 537 29.10 0.80 -15.11
N LYS A 538 28.38 -0.30 -15.39
CA LYS A 538 28.80 -1.32 -16.36
C LYS A 538 27.75 -1.50 -17.44
N ILE A 539 28.16 -1.45 -18.71
CA ILE A 539 27.34 -1.81 -19.87
C ILE A 539 28.06 -2.92 -20.61
N LYS A 540 27.49 -4.13 -20.61
CA LYS A 540 28.10 -5.30 -21.23
C LYS A 540 27.86 -5.38 -22.74
N GLY A 541 26.75 -4.82 -23.21
CA GLY A 541 26.43 -4.75 -24.63
C GLY A 541 26.94 -3.47 -25.30
N ASN A 542 26.41 -3.24 -26.49
CA ASN A 542 26.64 -2.03 -27.28
C ASN A 542 25.83 -0.86 -26.74
N VAL A 543 26.33 0.35 -26.99
CA VAL A 543 25.66 1.60 -26.67
C VAL A 543 25.40 2.37 -27.96
N THR A 544 24.15 2.74 -28.19
CA THR A 544 23.75 3.53 -29.36
C THR A 544 23.08 4.81 -28.92
N ILE A 545 23.58 5.95 -29.38
CA ILE A 545 22.95 7.26 -29.21
C ILE A 545 22.39 7.64 -30.56
N GLU A 546 21.07 7.71 -30.67
CA GLU A 546 20.39 8.09 -31.89
C GLU A 546 20.48 9.61 -32.15
N GLN A 547 20.20 10.01 -33.38
CA GLN A 547 20.08 11.43 -33.74
C GLN A 547 19.08 12.16 -32.85
N ASN A 548 19.28 13.47 -32.66
CA ASN A 548 18.43 14.35 -31.84
C ASN A 548 18.36 13.94 -30.36
N THR A 549 19.33 13.17 -29.87
CA THR A 549 19.43 12.74 -28.46
C THR A 549 20.53 13.53 -27.75
N ASN A 550 20.25 14.02 -26.54
CA ASN A 550 21.23 14.55 -25.60
C ASN A 550 21.44 13.52 -24.48
N ALA A 551 22.45 12.67 -24.63
CA ALA A 551 22.76 11.61 -23.68
C ALA A 551 23.94 12.01 -22.78
N THR A 552 23.80 11.82 -21.47
CA THR A 552 24.88 11.91 -20.49
C THR A 552 25.12 10.53 -19.87
N LEU A 553 26.28 9.94 -20.16
CA LEU A 553 26.73 8.70 -19.55
C LEU A 553 27.69 9.00 -18.40
N ARG A 554 27.36 8.50 -17.21
CA ARG A 554 28.02 8.89 -15.98
C ARG A 554 28.76 7.73 -15.30
N GLY A 555 30.06 7.91 -15.14
CA GLY A 555 30.90 7.19 -14.19
C GLY A 555 30.97 7.89 -12.84
N ALA A 556 31.49 7.21 -11.83
CA ALA A 556 31.59 7.77 -10.49
C ALA A 556 32.54 8.98 -10.47
N TYR A 557 32.16 10.04 -9.74
CA TYR A 557 33.01 11.20 -9.48
C TYR A 557 32.97 11.66 -8.02
N TYR A 558 32.01 11.17 -7.23
CA TYR A 558 31.82 11.59 -5.84
C TYR A 558 33.03 11.24 -4.98
N GLY A 559 33.47 12.18 -4.13
CA GLY A 559 34.53 11.97 -3.14
C GLY A 559 35.89 11.56 -3.71
N GLY A 560 36.19 11.90 -4.97
CA GLY A 560 37.42 11.47 -5.64
C GLY A 560 37.45 9.97 -5.97
N SER A 561 36.29 9.31 -6.00
CA SER A 561 36.15 7.91 -6.38
C SER A 561 36.86 7.61 -7.70
N LYS A 562 37.61 6.51 -7.77
CA LYS A 562 38.24 6.00 -9.00
C LYS A 562 37.42 4.87 -9.64
N LYS A 563 36.16 4.72 -9.25
CA LYS A 563 35.25 3.75 -9.88
C LYS A 563 34.89 4.20 -11.30
N THR A 564 34.56 3.23 -12.14
CA THR A 564 34.58 3.37 -13.59
C THR A 564 33.18 3.52 -14.20
N LEU A 565 33.14 4.09 -15.40
CA LEU A 565 32.14 3.74 -16.42
C LEU A 565 32.82 2.77 -17.40
N ASP A 566 32.36 1.52 -17.42
CA ASP A 566 32.89 0.48 -18.31
C ASP A 566 31.85 0.08 -19.34
N ILE A 567 32.19 0.24 -20.63
CA ILE A 567 31.40 -0.21 -21.77
C ILE A 567 32.19 -1.32 -22.46
N THR A 568 31.65 -2.53 -22.47
CA THR A 568 32.33 -3.69 -23.07
C THR A 568 32.15 -3.73 -24.59
N GLY A 569 30.96 -3.40 -25.07
CA GLY A 569 30.65 -3.38 -26.50
C GLY A 569 31.07 -2.08 -27.20
N ASP A 570 30.60 -1.93 -28.42
CA ASP A 570 30.82 -0.74 -29.24
C ASP A 570 29.93 0.42 -28.78
N VAL A 571 30.44 1.64 -28.97
CA VAL A 571 29.69 2.89 -28.79
C VAL A 571 29.50 3.54 -30.17
N THR A 572 28.24 3.67 -30.59
CA THR A 572 27.85 4.42 -31.79
C THR A 572 27.12 5.68 -31.39
N ASN A 573 27.71 6.84 -31.67
CA ASN A 573 27.14 8.14 -31.37
C ASN A 573 26.67 8.85 -32.65
N ASN A 574 25.36 8.96 -32.82
CA ASN A 574 24.71 9.73 -33.88
C ASN A 574 24.09 11.05 -33.39
N GLY A 575 24.23 11.38 -32.10
CA GLY A 575 23.62 12.55 -31.46
C GLY A 575 24.62 13.37 -30.65
N ASN A 576 24.18 13.89 -29.50
CA ASN A 576 25.02 14.60 -28.55
C ASN A 576 25.30 13.67 -27.35
N LEU A 577 26.56 13.24 -27.22
CA LEU A 577 27.01 12.38 -26.13
C LEU A 577 27.94 13.17 -25.21
N ILE A 578 27.55 13.27 -23.94
CA ILE A 578 28.42 13.68 -22.85
C ILE A 578 28.81 12.43 -22.06
N THR A 579 30.10 12.24 -21.83
CA THR A 579 30.58 11.21 -20.91
C THR A 579 31.33 11.89 -19.77
N GLU A 580 30.92 11.64 -18.53
CA GLU A 580 31.52 12.29 -17.36
C GLU A 580 31.82 11.30 -16.25
N GLY A 581 32.78 11.62 -15.38
CA GLY A 581 33.15 10.77 -14.25
C GLY A 581 34.65 10.76 -14.00
N SER A 582 35.11 9.80 -13.21
CA SER A 582 36.54 9.70 -12.90
C SER A 582 37.32 8.92 -13.96
N ILE A 583 36.83 7.74 -14.33
CA ILE A 583 37.49 6.84 -15.28
C ILE A 583 36.42 6.33 -16.23
N ILE A 584 36.68 6.44 -17.53
CA ILE A 584 35.81 5.97 -18.59
C ILE A 584 36.60 5.01 -19.49
N ASN A 585 36.05 3.80 -19.67
CA ASN A 585 36.62 2.76 -20.52
C ASN A 585 35.58 2.30 -21.54
N ILE A 586 35.94 2.37 -22.81
CA ILE A 586 35.23 1.77 -23.94
C ILE A 586 36.13 0.67 -24.48
N ASN A 587 35.75 -0.59 -24.25
CA ASN A 587 36.55 -1.73 -24.68
C ASN A 587 36.33 -2.06 -26.16
N GLY A 588 35.15 -1.75 -26.69
CA GLY A 588 34.84 -1.83 -28.12
C GLY A 588 35.31 -0.61 -28.91
N ASN A 589 34.75 -0.45 -30.10
CA ASN A 589 34.97 0.71 -30.95
C ASN A 589 34.16 1.90 -30.46
N LEU A 590 34.70 3.11 -30.66
CA LEU A 590 33.96 4.36 -30.51
C LEU A 590 33.78 4.97 -31.89
N THR A 591 32.54 5.13 -32.34
CA THR A 591 32.20 5.84 -33.57
C THR A 591 31.41 7.09 -33.25
N VAL A 592 31.92 8.25 -33.66
CA VAL A 592 31.21 9.53 -33.63
C VAL A 592 30.85 9.88 -35.07
N SER A 593 29.57 9.76 -35.42
CA SER A 593 29.07 9.93 -36.78
C SER A 593 29.11 11.39 -37.24
N LYS A 594 28.99 11.59 -38.56
CA LYS A 594 28.89 12.94 -39.14
C LYS A 594 27.71 13.71 -38.54
N GLY A 595 27.97 14.92 -38.05
CA GLY A 595 26.98 15.78 -37.39
C GLY A 595 26.72 15.45 -35.92
N ALA A 596 27.34 14.41 -35.37
CA ALA A 596 27.27 14.08 -33.95
C ALA A 596 28.35 14.83 -33.15
N ASN A 597 28.09 15.02 -31.86
CA ASN A 597 29.01 15.65 -30.91
C ASN A 597 29.35 14.69 -29.77
N LEU A 598 30.63 14.61 -29.41
CA LEU A 598 31.13 13.94 -28.21
C LEU A 598 31.82 14.98 -27.32
N GLN A 599 31.42 15.03 -26.05
CA GLN A 599 32.12 15.74 -25.00
C GLN A 599 32.46 14.77 -23.87
N ALA A 600 33.74 14.45 -23.72
CA ALA A 600 34.23 13.63 -22.62
C ALA A 600 34.92 14.51 -21.57
N VAL A 601 34.43 14.48 -20.33
CA VAL A 601 34.98 15.24 -19.20
C VAL A 601 35.29 14.30 -18.07
N THR A 602 36.57 13.99 -17.86
CA THR A 602 36.99 12.99 -16.87
C THR A 602 38.02 13.50 -15.87
N ASN A 603 38.05 12.90 -14.67
CA ASN A 603 39.11 13.22 -13.72
C ASN A 603 40.46 12.60 -14.09
N TYR A 604 40.48 11.31 -14.45
CA TYR A 604 41.72 10.54 -14.55
C TYR A 604 41.94 9.94 -15.93
N THR A 605 40.95 9.24 -16.51
CA THR A 605 41.16 8.60 -17.82
C THR A 605 39.92 8.56 -18.70
N PHE A 606 40.18 8.60 -20.01
CA PHE A 606 39.24 8.24 -21.06
C PHE A 606 39.96 7.28 -22.02
N ASN A 607 39.49 6.04 -22.11
CA ASN A 607 40.16 4.98 -22.86
C ASN A 607 39.24 4.38 -23.92
N VAL A 608 39.78 4.16 -25.13
CA VAL A 608 39.15 3.37 -26.20
C VAL A 608 40.11 2.26 -26.60
N ALA A 609 39.78 1.02 -26.25
CA ALA A 609 40.69 -0.12 -26.43
C ALA A 609 40.72 -0.66 -27.87
N SER A 610 39.71 -0.34 -28.68
CA SER A 610 39.67 -0.66 -30.12
C SER A 610 39.79 0.62 -30.96
N SER A 611 39.10 0.72 -32.11
CA SER A 611 39.21 1.89 -32.98
C SER A 611 38.34 3.05 -32.51
N PHE A 612 38.90 4.27 -32.51
CA PHE A 612 38.16 5.51 -32.41
C PHE A 612 37.97 6.15 -33.79
N ASN A 613 36.78 6.01 -34.36
CA ASN A 613 36.36 6.60 -35.63
C ASN A 613 35.62 7.92 -35.40
N ASN A 614 36.29 9.06 -35.61
CA ASN A 614 35.72 10.39 -35.45
C ASN A 614 35.37 11.03 -36.80
N ASN A 615 34.09 11.00 -37.16
CA ASN A 615 33.53 11.68 -38.33
C ASN A 615 32.74 12.95 -37.94
N GLY A 616 32.65 13.27 -36.65
CA GLY A 616 31.94 14.42 -36.09
C GLY A 616 32.84 15.30 -35.21
N ILE A 617 32.26 16.00 -34.24
CA ILE A 617 33.01 16.88 -33.34
C ILE A 617 33.25 16.17 -32.02
N SER A 618 34.52 15.98 -31.66
CA SER A 618 34.92 15.34 -30.40
C SER A 618 35.82 16.24 -29.56
N ASN A 619 35.42 16.49 -28.31
CA ASN A 619 36.21 17.20 -27.32
C ASN A 619 36.42 16.31 -26.08
N ILE A 620 37.66 15.98 -25.77
CA ILE A 620 38.05 15.14 -24.65
C ILE A 620 38.91 15.96 -23.70
N SER A 621 38.48 16.10 -22.45
CA SER A 621 39.17 16.85 -21.41
C SER A 621 39.37 15.98 -20.17
N ILE A 622 40.63 15.86 -19.74
CA ILE A 622 41.04 15.01 -18.61
C ILE A 622 41.80 15.86 -17.60
N ALA A 623 41.21 16.05 -16.42
CA ALA A 623 41.67 17.04 -15.45
C ALA A 623 43.01 16.68 -14.77
N ARG A 624 43.23 15.39 -14.48
CA ARG A 624 44.33 14.85 -13.66
C ARG A 624 44.76 13.46 -14.15
N GLY A 625 45.00 13.33 -15.44
CA GLY A 625 45.50 12.10 -16.04
C GLY A 625 45.53 12.13 -17.56
N GLY A 626 45.38 10.96 -18.18
CA GLY A 626 45.65 10.75 -19.60
C GLY A 626 44.65 9.84 -20.30
N ALA A 627 44.78 9.75 -21.61
CA ALA A 627 43.90 8.94 -22.46
C ALA A 627 44.66 7.80 -23.13
N LYS A 628 44.02 6.63 -23.29
CA LYS A 628 44.59 5.54 -24.09
C LYS A 628 43.71 5.23 -25.28
N PHE A 629 44.30 5.26 -26.46
CA PHE A 629 43.65 4.87 -27.71
C PHE A 629 44.47 3.80 -28.39
N LYS A 630 43.82 2.80 -28.98
CA LYS A 630 44.51 1.88 -29.89
C LYS A 630 44.71 2.54 -31.24
N ASP A 631 43.65 2.72 -32.02
CA ASP A 631 43.71 3.39 -33.33
C ASP A 631 42.78 4.61 -33.33
N ILE A 632 43.20 5.71 -33.98
CA ILE A 632 42.38 6.90 -34.19
C ILE A 632 42.25 7.14 -35.70
N ASN A 633 41.02 7.12 -36.20
CA ASN A 633 40.69 7.59 -37.54
C ASN A 633 39.84 8.85 -37.44
N ASN A 634 40.42 9.99 -37.78
CA ASN A 634 39.78 11.29 -37.66
C ASN A 634 39.57 11.92 -39.04
N THR A 635 38.32 12.21 -39.39
CA THR A 635 37.97 12.92 -40.63
C THR A 635 37.25 14.24 -40.33
N SER A 636 37.35 14.75 -39.10
CA SER A 636 36.65 15.94 -38.64
C SER A 636 37.37 16.57 -37.43
N SER A 637 36.66 17.32 -36.57
CA SER A 637 37.26 18.05 -35.45
C SER A 637 37.46 17.15 -34.23
N LEU A 638 38.71 16.98 -33.80
CA LEU A 638 39.09 16.26 -32.59
C LEU A 638 40.03 17.11 -31.73
N ASN A 639 39.64 17.36 -30.48
CA ASN A 639 40.49 17.97 -29.46
C ASN A 639 40.63 17.04 -28.25
N ILE A 640 41.87 16.81 -27.81
CA ILE A 640 42.19 15.99 -26.65
C ILE A 640 43.13 16.80 -25.74
N THR A 641 42.62 17.20 -24.58
CA THR A 641 43.38 17.91 -23.55
C THR A 641 43.57 16.99 -22.35
N THR A 642 44.83 16.77 -21.96
CA THR A 642 45.18 15.89 -20.83
C THR A 642 46.16 16.60 -19.90
N ASN A 643 46.13 16.19 -18.64
CA ASN A 643 47.07 16.63 -17.61
C ASN A 643 47.70 15.37 -16.98
N SER A 644 48.48 14.67 -17.81
CA SER A 644 48.99 13.33 -17.52
C SER A 644 50.05 13.34 -16.42
N ASP A 645 50.11 12.25 -15.65
CA ASP A 645 51.17 11.97 -14.68
C ASP A 645 51.75 10.56 -14.92
N ALA A 646 52.73 10.15 -14.11
CA ALA A 646 53.37 8.84 -14.24
C ALA A 646 52.40 7.64 -14.03
N THR A 647 51.27 7.86 -13.37
CA THR A 647 50.22 6.84 -13.11
C THR A 647 49.20 6.79 -14.25
N TYR A 648 48.81 7.94 -14.79
CA TYR A 648 47.81 8.09 -15.84
C TYR A 648 48.40 8.82 -17.05
N GLY A 649 49.17 8.09 -17.84
CA GLY A 649 49.77 8.58 -19.08
C GLY A 649 48.79 8.61 -20.26
N THR A 650 49.06 9.50 -21.21
CA THR A 650 48.41 9.49 -22.52
C THR A 650 49.22 8.65 -23.49
N ALA A 651 48.57 7.69 -24.16
CA ALA A 651 49.20 6.80 -25.12
C ALA A 651 48.29 6.52 -26.32
N ILE A 652 48.90 6.44 -27.49
CA ILE A 652 48.27 5.94 -28.71
C ILE A 652 49.11 4.73 -29.13
N GLU A 653 48.53 3.55 -28.99
CA GLU A 653 49.26 2.28 -29.14
C GLU A 653 49.37 1.83 -30.60
N GLY A 654 48.47 2.30 -31.46
CA GLY A 654 48.40 2.03 -32.89
C GLY A 654 48.51 3.31 -33.73
N ASN A 655 47.73 3.40 -34.81
CA ASN A 655 47.90 4.45 -35.82
C ASN A 655 46.95 5.64 -35.59
N ILE A 656 47.42 6.83 -35.99
CA ILE A 656 46.56 8.01 -36.18
C ILE A 656 46.46 8.29 -37.68
N THR A 657 45.23 8.25 -38.20
CA THR A 657 44.92 8.69 -39.56
C THR A 657 44.09 9.97 -39.47
N ASN A 658 44.52 11.02 -40.15
CA ASN A 658 43.81 12.30 -40.23
C ASN A 658 43.54 12.62 -41.71
N SER A 659 42.26 12.77 -42.08
CA SER A 659 41.82 12.96 -43.48
C SER A 659 40.99 14.21 -43.67
#